data_AF-A0A093XBG3-F1
#
_entry.id   AF-A0A093XBG3-F1
#
_cell.length_a   1.000
_cell.length_b   1.000
_cell.length_c   1.000
_cell.angle_alpha   90.00
_cell.angle_beta   90.00
_cell.angle_gamma   90.00
#
_symmetry.space_group_name_H-M   'P 1'
#
loop_
_entity.id
_entity.type
_entity.pdbx_description
1 polymer ?
#
loop_
_entity_poly.entity_id
_entity_poly.type
_entity_poly.pdbx_seq_one_letter_code
_entity_poly.pdbx_strand_id
1 'polypeptide(L)'
;MENSPDATARFKEPHIRNRLCRSLQDNEISSNVAQRSLRDNENGSPAPLSESPAVFDQIFSAQLPIYEEDASSGSHTISVASFYQQAPNSVAVAAYQPMAQTSGMFLQPETHPITEEQLVNEVRAIYAGLVMVEKKCIEIVKQQNESPGELTVLQWQALTALHRTLLHEHFDFFLASNHPMASEALKGLAKAYSMPARMWRYGIHAFLELLRKKLPLSLDHMLTFIYMAHAMMTLLLESVPQFEETWIECLGDLARYRMAIEEADMRDREIYTGVASYWYTKAADLNPDIGRVQHHLAVLARPNALQQLFYYSKALVSVQPFTNARDSILLLFGPLLDPAKAATKSSRYYPQVLTTFVEAHGVLFTRQDVSTFLKLANDFLSQLDRHAGIVGPLFREQGVYITASNYAAIFDYGHDDAEIPAMFDQAKLEILDKAYQYWHKPSCRQVGIDLRGTNDAKISSSRAVVSLASHFAFTTLDVILDRLGDRNTLPSIHVSLAFLWCLAMVPESMSRIQADVPWERLATYMNTLITSDTDMSEIENAEFPAQETGASRQLPEDFLIHGLSWSRLYYPSGFFSEMAEDDERSIELPSVIVPRTRRCLWLGMKIVKFNCWLIYDTGNRRFCATQFAHELAALSGQHQILRQTPDFTGVTSTIADEYLKSSRSTSALFT
;
A
#
# COMPACT_ATOMS: atom_id res chain seq x y z
N MET A 1 55.69 20.54 30.32
CA MET A 1 56.97 20.27 29.64
C MET A 1 56.66 19.57 28.34
N GLU A 2 57.32 20.02 27.28
CA GLU A 2 57.10 19.69 25.88
C GLU A 2 57.40 18.23 25.51
N ASN A 3 56.93 17.88 24.30
CA ASN A 3 57.49 16.94 23.32
C ASN A 3 56.85 15.54 23.11
N SER A 4 56.18 15.48 21.94
CA SER A 4 55.96 14.39 20.95
C SER A 4 57.21 13.52 20.68
N PRO A 5 57.26 12.50 19.76
CA PRO A 5 56.27 11.96 18.79
C PRO A 5 56.30 10.41 18.56
N ASP A 6 55.42 9.97 17.63
CA ASP A 6 55.61 8.92 16.61
C ASP A 6 55.30 7.43 16.91
N ALA A 7 54.19 6.97 16.31
CA ALA A 7 54.05 5.63 15.73
C ALA A 7 52.84 5.61 14.76
N THR A 8 53.11 5.95 13.51
CA THR A 8 52.19 5.81 12.38
C THR A 8 52.08 4.36 11.89
N ALA A 9 50.84 4.01 11.53
CA ALA A 9 50.42 3.17 10.40
C ALA A 9 50.83 1.69 10.34
N ARG A 10 49.81 0.83 10.52
CA ARG A 10 49.44 -0.25 9.56
C ARG A 10 48.10 -0.89 9.96
N PHE A 11 46.98 -0.38 9.45
CA PHE A 11 45.71 -1.14 9.46
C PHE A 11 44.91 -0.91 8.16
N LYS A 12 45.04 -1.89 7.26
CA LYS A 12 44.02 -2.51 6.39
C LYS A 12 42.94 -1.59 5.77
N GLU A 13 43.25 -1.10 4.56
CA GLU A 13 42.35 -0.43 3.60
C GLU A 13 41.32 -1.29 2.80
N PRO A 14 41.20 -2.64 2.87
CA PRO A 14 40.23 -3.33 2.00
C PRO A 14 38.78 -3.37 2.52
N HIS A 15 38.50 -2.92 3.75
CA HIS A 15 37.15 -3.00 4.35
C HIS A 15 36.28 -1.75 4.18
N ILE A 16 36.87 -0.58 3.87
CA ILE A 16 36.13 0.67 3.68
C ILE A 16 35.59 0.77 2.24
N ARG A 17 36.39 0.35 1.25
CA ARG A 17 35.99 0.37 -0.17
C ARG A 17 34.80 -0.55 -0.47
N ASN A 18 34.73 -1.71 0.19
CA ASN A 18 33.61 -2.64 0.07
C ASN A 18 32.32 -2.19 0.79
N ARG A 19 32.41 -1.32 1.80
CA ARG A 19 31.22 -0.70 2.43
C ARG A 19 30.63 0.40 1.57
N LEU A 20 31.49 1.28 1.03
CA LEU A 20 31.06 2.35 0.12
C LEU A 20 30.46 1.79 -1.17
N CYS A 21 31.09 0.80 -1.81
CA CYS A 21 30.54 0.19 -3.02
C CYS A 21 29.16 -0.48 -2.80
N ARG A 22 28.88 -1.01 -1.61
CA ARG A 22 27.60 -1.71 -1.33
C ARG A 22 26.48 -0.75 -0.93
N SER A 23 26.76 0.31 -0.16
CA SER A 23 25.76 1.37 0.05
C SER A 23 25.44 2.08 -1.25
N LEU A 24 26.44 2.28 -2.13
CA LEU A 24 26.22 2.80 -3.47
C LEU A 24 25.33 1.86 -4.30
N GLN A 25 25.49 0.53 -4.19
CA GLN A 25 24.67 -0.42 -4.96
C GLN A 25 23.22 -0.52 -4.47
N ASP A 26 22.98 -0.52 -3.15
CA ASP A 26 21.63 -0.47 -2.58
C ASP A 26 20.97 0.89 -2.86
N ASN A 27 21.76 1.99 -2.83
CA ASN A 27 21.31 3.33 -3.18
C ASN A 27 21.03 3.47 -4.68
N GLU A 28 21.83 2.86 -5.56
CA GLU A 28 21.60 2.83 -7.00
C GLU A 28 20.34 2.02 -7.33
N ILE A 29 20.10 0.88 -6.67
CA ILE A 29 18.86 0.11 -6.85
C ILE A 29 17.66 0.88 -6.29
N SER A 30 17.82 1.61 -5.19
CA SER A 30 16.77 2.48 -4.62
C SER A 30 16.46 3.68 -5.51
N SER A 31 17.49 4.36 -6.03
CA SER A 31 17.38 5.48 -6.98
C SER A 31 16.78 5.01 -8.30
N ASN A 32 17.27 3.91 -8.89
CA ASN A 32 16.74 3.37 -10.15
C ASN A 32 15.26 2.96 -10.08
N VAL A 33 14.80 2.44 -8.94
CA VAL A 33 13.40 2.02 -8.78
C VAL A 33 12.50 3.20 -8.45
N ALA A 34 12.95 4.16 -7.63
CA ALA A 34 12.26 5.42 -7.47
C ALA A 34 12.13 6.14 -8.83
N GLN A 35 13.21 6.21 -9.60
CA GLN A 35 13.22 6.79 -10.95
C GLN A 35 12.34 6.01 -11.96
N ARG A 36 12.29 4.68 -11.89
CA ARG A 36 11.40 3.87 -12.74
C ARG A 36 9.93 4.05 -12.35
N SER A 37 9.63 4.09 -11.05
CA SER A 37 8.29 4.40 -10.53
C SER A 37 7.83 5.81 -10.90
N LEU A 38 8.73 6.80 -11.01
CA LEU A 38 8.39 8.13 -11.54
C LEU A 38 7.93 8.06 -13.01
N ARG A 39 8.51 7.15 -13.81
CA ARG A 39 8.10 6.91 -15.21
C ARG A 39 6.80 6.12 -15.33
N ASP A 40 6.56 5.15 -14.45
CA ASP A 40 5.31 4.37 -14.46
C ASP A 40 4.08 5.25 -14.16
N ASN A 41 4.28 6.47 -13.62
CA ASN A 41 3.25 7.48 -13.40
C ASN A 41 2.78 8.18 -14.69
N GLU A 42 3.50 8.04 -15.82
CA GLU A 42 3.13 8.64 -17.12
C GLU A 42 1.79 8.09 -17.65
N ASN A 43 1.40 6.87 -17.26
CA ASN A 43 0.13 6.23 -17.63
C ASN A 43 -0.92 6.21 -16.49
N GLY A 44 -0.58 6.77 -15.32
CA GLY A 44 -1.33 6.57 -14.07
C GLY A 44 -1.77 7.84 -13.36
N SER A 45 -1.86 8.99 -14.07
CA SER A 45 -2.44 10.23 -13.54
C SER A 45 -3.80 9.93 -12.86
N PRO A 46 -4.20 10.69 -11.82
CA PRO A 46 -5.51 10.51 -11.18
C PRO A 46 -6.58 10.48 -12.28
N ALA A 47 -7.20 9.31 -12.43
CA ALA A 47 -8.10 9.07 -13.55
C ALA A 47 -9.26 10.06 -13.45
N PRO A 48 -9.63 10.75 -14.54
CA PRO A 48 -10.81 11.60 -14.51
C PRO A 48 -12.03 10.72 -14.22
N LEU A 49 -12.87 11.13 -13.26
CA LEU A 49 -14.25 10.63 -13.17
C LEU A 49 -14.89 10.78 -14.56
N SER A 50 -15.16 9.65 -15.19
CA SER A 50 -15.61 9.56 -16.58
C SER A 50 -16.96 10.27 -16.76
N GLU A 51 -16.99 11.36 -17.51
CA GLU A 51 -18.22 11.93 -18.07
C GLU A 51 -17.89 12.79 -19.30
N SER A 52 -18.65 12.59 -20.38
CA SER A 52 -18.42 13.17 -21.71
C SER A 52 -18.60 14.70 -21.73
N PRO A 53 -17.69 15.50 -22.34
CA PRO A 53 -17.80 16.97 -22.39
C PRO A 53 -18.88 17.53 -23.33
N ALA A 54 -19.53 16.68 -24.14
CA ALA A 54 -20.23 17.13 -25.35
C ALA A 54 -21.52 17.94 -25.12
N VAL A 55 -22.03 18.04 -23.89
CA VAL A 55 -23.34 18.66 -23.62
C VAL A 55 -23.23 20.14 -23.20
N PHE A 56 -22.06 20.61 -22.75
CA PHE A 56 -21.90 21.97 -22.22
C PHE A 56 -21.41 23.01 -23.24
N ASP A 57 -20.77 22.58 -24.33
CA ASP A 57 -20.34 23.48 -25.42
C ASP A 57 -21.52 24.22 -26.07
N GLN A 58 -22.74 23.69 -25.99
CA GLN A 58 -23.93 24.30 -26.58
C GLN A 58 -24.54 25.45 -25.74
N ILE A 59 -24.28 25.51 -24.44
CA ILE A 59 -24.85 26.55 -23.57
C ILE A 59 -23.96 27.81 -23.53
N PHE A 60 -22.64 27.66 -23.70
CA PHE A 60 -21.69 28.78 -23.63
C PHE A 60 -21.16 29.28 -24.99
N SER A 61 -21.34 28.53 -26.08
CA SER A 61 -20.91 28.99 -27.42
C SER A 61 -21.84 30.04 -28.05
N ALA A 62 -23.00 30.32 -27.48
CA ALA A 62 -24.01 31.17 -28.12
C ALA A 62 -23.72 32.69 -28.02
N GLN A 63 -22.70 33.15 -27.28
CA GLN A 63 -22.47 34.58 -27.02
C GLN A 63 -20.99 34.99 -26.92
N LEU A 64 -20.11 34.44 -27.77
CA LEU A 64 -18.76 34.99 -27.94
C LEU A 64 -18.77 36.03 -29.08
N PRO A 65 -18.51 37.33 -28.83
CA PRO A 65 -18.10 38.23 -29.89
C PRO A 65 -16.66 37.89 -30.31
N ILE A 66 -16.45 37.73 -31.60
CA ILE A 66 -15.13 37.69 -32.24
C ILE A 66 -14.48 39.06 -31.98
N TYR A 67 -13.43 39.12 -31.16
CA TYR A 67 -12.59 40.32 -31.05
C TYR A 67 -11.32 40.11 -31.88
N GLU A 68 -11.18 40.94 -32.91
CA GLU A 68 -9.95 41.15 -33.67
C GLU A 68 -8.87 41.74 -32.77
N GLU A 69 -7.62 41.40 -33.10
CA GLU A 69 -6.41 42.00 -32.54
C GLU A 69 -6.42 43.52 -32.71
N ASP A 70 -6.47 44.29 -31.62
CA ASP A 70 -5.59 45.45 -31.46
C ASP A 70 -5.66 46.14 -30.08
N ALA A 71 -4.47 46.62 -29.70
CA ALA A 71 -4.16 47.74 -28.80
C ALA A 71 -4.34 47.63 -27.27
N SER A 72 -3.17 47.70 -26.62
CA SER A 72 -2.85 48.33 -25.33
C SER A 72 -4.02 48.95 -24.54
N SER A 73 -4.34 48.33 -23.41
CA SER A 73 -4.94 49.00 -22.27
C SER A 73 -4.45 48.31 -21.00
N GLY A 74 -3.70 49.05 -20.17
CA GLY A 74 -3.27 48.60 -18.86
C GLY A 74 -4.48 48.49 -17.95
N SER A 75 -4.92 47.26 -17.70
CA SER A 75 -5.86 46.95 -16.61
C SER A 75 -5.05 46.63 -15.35
N HIS A 76 -5.04 47.56 -14.41
CA HIS A 76 -4.60 47.30 -13.05
C HIS A 76 -5.68 46.48 -12.33
N THR A 77 -5.62 45.15 -12.45
CA THR A 77 -6.29 44.25 -11.52
C THR A 77 -5.29 43.92 -10.40
N ILE A 78 -5.58 44.42 -9.21
CA ILE A 78 -4.84 44.08 -7.99
C ILE A 78 -5.24 42.64 -7.64
N SER A 79 -4.40 41.68 -8.00
CA SER A 79 -4.48 40.31 -7.51
C SER A 79 -4.40 40.31 -5.98
N VAL A 80 -5.21 39.48 -5.32
CA VAL A 80 -5.19 39.24 -3.87
C VAL A 80 -3.79 38.81 -3.39
N ALA A 81 -2.92 38.34 -4.29
CA ALA A 81 -1.51 37.99 -4.03
C ALA A 81 -0.60 39.17 -3.65
N SER A 82 -0.99 40.43 -3.87
CA SER A 82 -0.13 41.59 -3.52
C SER A 82 0.00 41.84 -2.01
N PHE A 83 -0.83 41.22 -1.17
CA PHE A 83 -0.82 41.45 0.29
C PHE A 83 0.28 40.70 1.05
N TYR A 84 0.89 39.66 0.47
CA TYR A 84 1.83 38.79 1.21
C TYR A 84 3.31 38.90 0.80
N GLN A 85 3.70 39.90 -0.02
CA GLN A 85 5.06 39.97 -0.58
C GLN A 85 6.00 41.06 -0.05
N GLN A 86 5.69 41.77 1.04
CA GLN A 86 6.63 42.78 1.57
C GLN A 86 7.47 42.25 2.74
N ALA A 87 8.70 41.82 2.42
CA ALA A 87 9.81 41.72 3.37
C ALA A 87 10.70 42.99 3.28
N PRO A 88 11.42 43.37 4.36
CA PRO A 88 11.76 44.76 4.64
C PRO A 88 13.12 45.17 4.04
N ASN A 89 13.23 46.39 3.50
CA ASN A 89 14.54 46.99 3.22
C ASN A 89 14.65 48.47 3.60
N SER A 90 15.72 48.71 4.35
CA SER A 90 16.49 49.93 4.66
C SER A 90 15.78 51.23 5.05
N VAL A 91 16.00 51.58 6.32
CA VAL A 91 15.81 52.90 6.94
C VAL A 91 16.69 53.96 6.26
N ALA A 92 16.06 55.01 5.72
CA ALA A 92 16.71 56.29 5.44
C ALA A 92 15.95 57.40 6.18
N VAL A 93 16.68 58.07 7.07
CA VAL A 93 16.21 59.11 7.98
C VAL A 93 15.96 60.41 7.21
N ALA A 94 14.74 60.96 7.30
CA ALA A 94 14.47 62.35 6.94
C ALA A 94 13.45 62.97 7.91
N ALA A 95 13.99 63.84 8.78
CA ALA A 95 13.39 64.95 9.52
C ALA A 95 11.89 64.93 9.89
N TYR A 96 11.65 64.80 11.20
CA TYR A 96 10.37 65.10 11.86
C TYR A 96 9.96 66.57 11.70
N GLN A 97 8.77 66.82 11.18
CA GLN A 97 7.95 67.98 11.50
C GLN A 97 6.68 67.51 12.25
N PRO A 98 6.23 68.18 13.33
CA PRO A 98 5.09 67.71 14.11
C PRO A 98 3.79 68.06 13.37
N MET A 99 3.15 67.07 12.75
CA MET A 99 1.78 67.17 12.27
C MET A 99 0.82 66.98 13.44
N ALA A 100 -0.14 67.90 13.56
CA ALA A 100 -1.22 67.86 14.54
C ALA A 100 -1.94 66.50 14.52
N GLN A 101 -2.23 65.99 15.71
CA GLN A 101 -2.96 64.74 15.93
C GLN A 101 -4.32 64.76 15.21
N THR A 102 -4.41 64.04 14.10
CA THR A 102 -5.68 63.48 13.63
C THR A 102 -5.75 62.05 14.13
N SER A 103 -6.31 61.87 15.33
CA SER A 103 -6.87 60.57 15.74
C SER A 103 -8.08 60.27 14.85
N GLY A 104 -7.84 59.71 13.67
CA GLY A 104 -8.86 59.20 12.78
C GLY A 104 -8.66 57.70 12.61
N MET A 105 -9.60 56.90 13.12
CA MET A 105 -9.75 55.52 12.66
C MET A 105 -9.98 55.56 11.14
N PHE A 106 -9.14 54.87 10.37
CA PHE A 106 -9.41 54.64 8.95
C PHE A 106 -10.69 53.80 8.84
N LEU A 107 -11.72 54.32 8.18
CA LEU A 107 -12.91 53.56 7.82
C LEU A 107 -12.48 52.44 6.86
N GLN A 108 -12.95 51.22 7.12
CA GLN A 108 -12.76 50.10 6.21
C GLN A 108 -13.33 50.50 4.83
N PRO A 109 -12.61 50.26 3.71
CA PRO A 109 -13.13 50.58 2.38
C PRO A 109 -14.50 49.93 2.17
N GLU A 110 -15.46 50.65 1.58
CA GLU A 110 -16.76 50.09 1.24
C GLU A 110 -16.57 48.90 0.30
N THR A 111 -16.87 47.70 0.79
CA THR A 111 -16.86 46.46 -0.01
C THR A 111 -18.28 46.23 -0.49
N HIS A 112 -18.57 46.58 -1.74
CA HIS A 112 -19.83 46.18 -2.36
C HIS A 112 -19.80 44.66 -2.63
N PRO A 113 -20.87 43.91 -2.31
CA PRO A 113 -20.93 42.48 -2.59
C PRO A 113 -20.87 42.24 -4.11
N ILE A 114 -20.00 41.32 -4.54
CA ILE A 114 -19.84 40.94 -5.95
C ILE A 114 -21.14 40.34 -6.48
N THR A 115 -21.58 40.79 -7.66
CA THR A 115 -22.75 40.20 -8.34
C THR A 115 -22.37 38.91 -9.07
N GLU A 116 -23.35 38.03 -9.31
CA GLU A 116 -23.11 36.79 -10.05
C GLU A 116 -22.56 37.05 -11.46
N GLU A 117 -23.07 38.06 -12.17
CA GLU A 117 -22.61 38.43 -13.51
C GLU A 117 -21.15 38.91 -13.50
N GLN A 118 -20.76 39.71 -12.51
CA GLN A 118 -19.37 40.13 -12.33
C GLN A 118 -18.46 38.92 -12.05
N LEU A 119 -18.91 37.98 -11.23
CA LEU A 119 -18.18 36.76 -10.93
C LEU A 119 -18.01 35.87 -12.18
N VAL A 120 -19.05 35.71 -13.01
CA VAL A 120 -18.96 34.99 -14.28
C VAL A 120 -17.90 35.61 -15.19
N ASN A 121 -17.90 36.93 -15.32
CA ASN A 121 -16.93 37.65 -16.15
C ASN A 121 -15.51 37.51 -15.60
N GLU A 122 -15.32 37.55 -14.28
CA GLU A 122 -14.03 37.35 -13.63
C GLU A 122 -13.49 35.94 -13.87
N VAL A 123 -14.30 34.89 -13.63
CA VAL A 123 -13.92 33.49 -13.89
C VAL A 123 -13.54 33.29 -15.36
N ARG A 124 -14.27 33.93 -16.29
CA ARG A 124 -13.95 33.87 -17.72
C ARG A 124 -12.61 34.54 -18.05
N ALA A 125 -12.32 35.70 -17.45
CA ALA A 125 -11.07 36.41 -17.64
C ALA A 125 -9.88 35.59 -17.11
N ILE A 126 -10.00 35.03 -15.90
CA ILE A 126 -8.99 34.14 -15.31
C ILE A 126 -8.77 32.92 -16.21
N TYR A 127 -9.85 32.27 -16.66
CA TYR A 127 -9.73 31.10 -17.54
C TYR A 127 -8.99 31.42 -18.86
N ALA A 128 -9.25 32.60 -19.46
CA ALA A 128 -8.55 33.02 -20.67
C ALA A 128 -7.05 33.25 -20.42
N GLY A 129 -6.69 33.89 -19.29
CA GLY A 129 -5.30 34.05 -18.85
C GLY A 129 -4.61 32.71 -18.61
N LEU A 130 -5.25 31.81 -17.86
CA LEU A 130 -4.80 30.46 -17.57
C LEU A 130 -4.47 29.68 -18.85
N VAL A 131 -5.40 29.64 -19.82
CA VAL A 131 -5.21 28.91 -21.08
C VAL A 131 -4.03 29.48 -21.88
N MET A 132 -3.83 30.80 -21.88
CA MET A 132 -2.70 31.43 -22.55
C MET A 132 -1.36 31.02 -21.91
N VAL A 133 -1.27 31.05 -20.59
CA VAL A 133 -0.06 30.65 -19.85
C VAL A 133 0.19 29.15 -19.99
N GLU A 134 -0.85 28.33 -19.89
CA GLU A 134 -0.77 26.86 -20.05
C GLU A 134 -0.20 26.49 -21.42
N LYS A 135 -0.74 27.08 -22.50
CA LYS A 135 -0.24 26.87 -23.86
C LYS A 135 1.25 27.22 -23.96
N LYS A 136 1.66 28.33 -23.37
CA LYS A 136 3.07 28.75 -23.36
C LYS A 136 3.98 27.79 -22.58
N CYS A 137 3.54 27.29 -21.43
CA CYS A 137 4.25 26.23 -20.69
C CYS A 137 4.43 24.97 -21.53
N ILE A 138 3.37 24.49 -22.17
CA ILE A 138 3.40 23.29 -23.03
C ILE A 138 4.40 23.47 -24.19
N GLU A 139 4.33 24.59 -24.89
CA GLU A 139 5.20 24.89 -26.03
C GLU A 139 6.67 24.94 -25.62
N ILE A 140 7.00 25.65 -24.53
CA ILE A 140 8.38 25.78 -24.09
C ILE A 140 8.91 24.44 -23.55
N VAL A 141 8.14 23.72 -22.72
CA VAL A 141 8.55 22.39 -22.24
C VAL A 141 8.79 21.43 -23.40
N LYS A 142 7.95 21.46 -24.44
CA LYS A 142 8.15 20.67 -25.66
C LYS A 142 9.47 21.05 -26.36
N GLN A 143 9.70 22.34 -26.59
CA GLN A 143 10.94 22.83 -27.21
C GLN A 143 12.19 22.44 -26.42
N GLN A 144 12.14 22.49 -25.09
CA GLN A 144 13.26 22.13 -24.23
C GLN A 144 13.51 20.62 -24.14
N ASN A 145 12.47 19.79 -24.30
CA ASN A 145 12.64 18.35 -24.42
C ASN A 145 13.29 17.95 -25.76
N GLU A 146 13.02 18.70 -26.83
CA GLU A 146 13.62 18.47 -28.16
C GLU A 146 15.04 19.06 -28.27
N SER A 147 15.40 20.00 -27.38
CA SER A 147 16.68 20.71 -27.41
C SER A 147 17.71 20.10 -26.44
N PRO A 148 18.88 19.64 -26.93
CA PRO A 148 19.93 19.11 -26.06
C PRO A 148 20.71 20.20 -25.29
N GLY A 149 20.50 21.48 -25.61
CA GLY A 149 21.22 22.60 -25.01
C GLY A 149 21.02 22.74 -23.49
N GLU A 150 22.05 23.26 -22.83
CA GLU A 150 21.98 23.66 -21.43
C GLU A 150 21.25 25.00 -21.29
N LEU A 151 20.45 25.11 -20.23
CA LEU A 151 19.74 26.32 -19.88
C LEU A 151 20.56 27.13 -18.87
N THR A 152 20.66 28.42 -19.11
CA THR A 152 21.25 29.37 -18.16
C THR A 152 20.40 29.48 -16.90
N VAL A 153 21.00 29.93 -15.79
CA VAL A 153 20.29 30.18 -14.52
C VAL A 153 19.10 31.13 -14.71
N LEU A 154 19.25 32.18 -15.51
CA LEU A 154 18.17 33.13 -15.80
C LEU A 154 17.02 32.48 -16.57
N GLN A 155 17.32 31.57 -17.51
CA GLN A 155 16.28 30.83 -18.23
C GLN A 155 15.54 29.88 -17.30
N TRP A 156 16.23 29.16 -16.41
CA TRP A 156 15.58 28.32 -15.41
C TRP A 156 14.68 29.14 -14.48
N GLN A 157 15.16 30.28 -13.98
CA GLN A 157 14.34 31.17 -13.16
C GLN A 157 13.10 31.67 -13.90
N ALA A 158 13.22 32.01 -15.18
CA ALA A 158 12.09 32.41 -16.01
C ALA A 158 11.08 31.27 -16.22
N LEU A 159 11.55 30.03 -16.44
CA LEU A 159 10.69 28.85 -16.55
C LEU A 159 9.97 28.54 -15.24
N THR A 160 10.69 28.55 -14.11
CA THR A 160 10.08 28.37 -12.79
C THR A 160 9.06 29.46 -12.50
N ALA A 161 9.34 30.71 -12.87
CA ALA A 161 8.38 31.82 -12.71
C ALA A 161 7.14 31.64 -13.59
N LEU A 162 7.31 31.16 -14.83
CA LEU A 162 6.19 30.87 -15.73
C LEU A 162 5.28 29.77 -15.17
N HIS A 163 5.85 28.65 -14.71
CA HIS A 163 5.08 27.58 -14.09
C HIS A 163 4.43 28.03 -12.77
N ARG A 164 5.11 28.87 -11.98
CA ARG A 164 4.50 29.51 -10.80
C ARG A 164 3.25 30.31 -11.19
N THR A 165 3.33 31.14 -12.22
CA THR A 165 2.17 31.89 -12.72
C THR A 165 1.04 30.95 -13.10
N LEU A 166 1.31 29.88 -13.85
CA LEU A 166 0.29 28.89 -14.21
C LEU A 166 -0.41 28.29 -12.98
N LEU A 167 0.35 27.93 -11.93
CA LEU A 167 -0.24 27.39 -10.70
C LEU A 167 -1.11 28.44 -9.97
N HIS A 168 -0.73 29.71 -9.97
CA HIS A 168 -1.55 30.78 -9.41
C HIS A 168 -2.83 31.02 -10.22
N GLU A 169 -2.76 31.01 -11.54
CA GLU A 169 -3.96 31.13 -12.40
C GLU A 169 -4.94 29.98 -12.15
N HIS A 170 -4.44 28.75 -11.98
CA HIS A 170 -5.28 27.62 -11.56
C HIS A 170 -5.90 27.86 -10.18
N PHE A 171 -5.11 28.32 -9.20
CA PHE A 171 -5.60 28.60 -7.86
C PHE A 171 -6.70 29.67 -7.85
N ASP A 172 -6.48 30.77 -8.55
CA ASP A 172 -7.44 31.86 -8.69
C ASP A 172 -8.71 31.37 -9.40
N PHE A 173 -8.58 30.51 -10.43
CA PHE A 173 -9.73 29.88 -11.09
C PHE A 173 -10.54 29.03 -10.11
N PHE A 174 -9.89 28.19 -9.30
CA PHE A 174 -10.59 27.35 -8.33
C PHE A 174 -11.28 28.18 -7.24
N LEU A 175 -10.64 29.22 -6.71
CA LEU A 175 -11.25 30.09 -5.70
C LEU A 175 -12.42 30.89 -6.27
N ALA A 176 -12.27 31.47 -7.46
CA ALA A 176 -13.32 32.26 -8.09
C ALA A 176 -14.53 31.38 -8.46
N SER A 177 -14.30 30.18 -9.00
CA SER A 177 -15.38 29.24 -9.33
C SER A 177 -16.09 28.66 -8.10
N ASN A 178 -15.41 28.60 -6.95
CA ASN A 178 -15.98 28.15 -5.66
C ASN A 178 -16.40 29.30 -4.73
N HIS A 179 -16.45 30.53 -5.22
CA HIS A 179 -16.86 31.68 -4.42
C HIS A 179 -18.27 31.45 -3.83
N PRO A 180 -18.59 31.95 -2.60
CA PRO A 180 -19.90 31.73 -1.97
C PRO A 180 -21.13 32.16 -2.81
N MET A 181 -20.93 33.12 -3.71
CA MET A 181 -21.95 33.62 -4.66
C MET A 181 -21.95 32.91 -6.02
N ALA A 182 -21.08 31.92 -6.23
CA ALA A 182 -21.04 31.15 -7.48
C ALA A 182 -22.27 30.24 -7.58
N SER A 183 -22.90 30.21 -8.75
CA SER A 183 -23.91 29.21 -9.07
C SER A 183 -23.29 27.81 -9.23
N GLU A 184 -24.14 26.78 -9.13
CA GLU A 184 -23.71 25.39 -9.31
C GLU A 184 -23.08 25.14 -10.69
N ALA A 185 -23.50 25.88 -11.71
CA ALA A 185 -22.88 25.82 -13.03
C ALA A 185 -21.42 26.32 -13.01
N LEU A 186 -21.14 27.43 -12.31
CA LEU A 186 -19.79 27.96 -12.13
C LEU A 186 -18.90 27.01 -11.32
N LYS A 187 -19.41 26.47 -10.21
CA LYS A 187 -18.69 25.48 -9.39
C LYS A 187 -18.35 24.22 -10.19
N GLY A 188 -19.27 23.79 -11.06
CA GLY A 188 -19.09 22.64 -11.94
C GLY A 188 -18.01 22.79 -13.01
N LEU A 189 -17.55 24.02 -13.31
CA LEU A 189 -16.57 24.26 -14.38
C LEU A 189 -15.21 23.59 -14.11
N ALA A 190 -14.78 23.53 -12.86
CA ALA A 190 -13.52 22.89 -12.50
C ALA A 190 -13.50 21.40 -12.91
N LYS A 191 -14.61 20.68 -12.69
CA LYS A 191 -14.80 19.30 -13.17
C LYS A 191 -14.93 19.27 -14.69
N ALA A 192 -15.80 20.10 -15.27
CA ALA A 192 -16.08 20.11 -16.71
C ALA A 192 -14.82 20.36 -17.56
N TYR A 193 -13.93 21.23 -17.10
CA TYR A 193 -12.68 21.55 -17.79
C TYR A 193 -11.49 20.69 -17.33
N SER A 194 -11.71 19.69 -16.49
CA SER A 194 -10.67 18.81 -15.95
C SER A 194 -9.50 19.58 -15.32
N MET A 195 -9.81 20.64 -14.57
CA MET A 195 -8.81 21.56 -14.03
C MET A 195 -7.76 20.88 -13.14
N PRO A 196 -8.11 19.95 -12.24
CA PRO A 196 -7.10 19.26 -11.43
C PRO A 196 -6.11 18.46 -12.28
N ALA A 197 -6.61 17.70 -13.26
CA ALA A 197 -5.77 16.89 -14.15
C ALA A 197 -4.87 17.76 -15.04
N ARG A 198 -5.37 18.90 -15.54
CA ARG A 198 -4.58 19.86 -16.33
C ARG A 198 -3.49 20.53 -15.50
N MET A 199 -3.83 20.98 -14.29
CA MET A 199 -2.88 21.59 -13.36
C MET A 199 -1.74 20.61 -13.04
N TRP A 200 -2.07 19.35 -12.74
CA TRP A 200 -1.07 18.31 -12.52
C TRP A 200 -0.22 18.09 -13.78
N ARG A 201 -0.85 17.78 -14.91
CA ARG A 201 -0.15 17.38 -16.15
C ARG A 201 0.76 18.49 -16.70
N TYR A 202 0.20 19.69 -16.89
CA TYR A 202 0.88 20.79 -17.59
C TYR A 202 1.53 21.79 -16.63
N GLY A 203 0.94 21.99 -15.44
CA GLY A 203 1.49 22.88 -14.42
C GLY A 203 2.66 22.29 -13.66
N ILE A 204 2.58 21.02 -13.27
CA ILE A 204 3.51 20.40 -12.32
C ILE A 204 4.37 19.32 -12.98
N HIS A 205 3.73 18.23 -13.43
CA HIS A 205 4.40 17.00 -13.85
C HIS A 205 5.33 17.22 -15.05
N ALA A 206 4.86 17.86 -16.12
CA ALA A 206 5.68 18.10 -17.32
C ALA A 206 6.95 18.91 -17.01
N PHE A 207 6.88 19.85 -16.08
CA PHE A 207 8.03 20.64 -15.67
C PHE A 207 8.97 19.88 -14.72
N LEU A 208 8.42 19.12 -13.76
CA LEU A 208 9.22 18.22 -12.93
C LEU A 208 10.01 17.22 -13.77
N GLU A 209 9.40 16.65 -14.81
CA GLU A 209 10.09 15.74 -15.71
C GLU A 209 11.18 16.42 -16.54
N LEU A 210 10.96 17.66 -16.99
CA LEU A 210 12.01 18.45 -17.65
C LEU A 210 13.19 18.72 -16.70
N LEU A 211 12.90 19.13 -15.46
CA LEU A 211 13.91 19.35 -14.43
C LEU A 211 14.66 18.05 -14.14
N ARG A 212 13.95 16.95 -13.94
CA ARG A 212 14.54 15.62 -13.66
C ARG A 212 15.50 15.17 -14.76
N LYS A 213 15.13 15.35 -16.04
CA LYS A 213 15.97 14.99 -17.20
C LYS A 213 17.27 15.81 -17.29
N LYS A 214 17.31 17.00 -16.70
CA LYS A 214 18.47 17.92 -16.74
C LYS A 214 19.28 17.92 -15.43
N LEU A 215 19.02 16.96 -14.53
CA LEU A 215 19.87 16.74 -13.35
C LEU A 215 21.31 16.38 -13.76
N PRO A 216 22.32 16.78 -12.97
CA PRO A 216 22.22 17.47 -11.68
C PRO A 216 22.09 19.00 -11.78
N LEU A 217 22.24 19.60 -12.97
CA LEU A 217 22.31 21.06 -13.14
C LEU A 217 21.01 21.81 -12.75
N SER A 218 19.87 21.12 -12.79
CA SER A 218 18.55 21.65 -12.45
C SER A 218 18.16 21.48 -10.97
N LEU A 219 19.02 20.89 -10.13
CA LEU A 219 18.65 20.44 -8.78
C LEU A 219 18.02 21.54 -7.91
N ASP A 220 18.67 22.71 -7.79
CA ASP A 220 18.18 23.82 -6.97
C ASP A 220 16.82 24.35 -7.47
N HIS A 221 16.63 24.36 -8.79
CA HIS A 221 15.37 24.77 -9.43
C HIS A 221 14.27 23.74 -9.19
N MET A 222 14.61 22.45 -9.23
CA MET A 222 13.70 21.35 -8.92
C MET A 222 13.24 21.39 -7.46
N LEU A 223 14.16 21.58 -6.51
CA LEU A 223 13.83 21.73 -5.10
C LEU A 223 12.91 22.92 -4.87
N THR A 224 13.27 24.09 -5.40
CA THR A 224 12.45 25.31 -5.29
C THR A 224 11.04 25.10 -5.85
N PHE A 225 10.93 24.44 -7.00
CA PHE A 225 9.64 24.17 -7.62
C PHE A 225 8.79 23.16 -6.82
N ILE A 226 9.40 22.09 -6.30
CA ILE A 226 8.68 21.12 -5.46
C ILE A 226 8.08 21.79 -4.22
N TYR A 227 8.86 22.62 -3.51
CA TYR A 227 8.35 23.32 -2.32
C TYR A 227 7.18 24.25 -2.64
N MET A 228 7.26 24.96 -3.76
CA MET A 228 6.20 25.85 -4.23
C MET A 228 4.94 25.08 -4.63
N ALA A 229 5.09 24.00 -5.42
CA ALA A 229 3.98 23.16 -5.83
C ALA A 229 3.32 22.49 -4.61
N HIS A 230 4.11 22.01 -3.65
CA HIS A 230 3.59 21.44 -2.41
C HIS A 230 2.77 22.46 -1.62
N ALA A 231 3.29 23.68 -1.42
CA ALA A 231 2.54 24.74 -0.75
C ALA A 231 1.22 25.07 -1.45
N MET A 232 1.22 25.11 -2.79
CA MET A 232 0.01 25.33 -3.59
C MET A 232 -1.01 24.19 -3.41
N MET A 233 -0.57 22.93 -3.46
CA MET A 233 -1.44 21.77 -3.26
C MET A 233 -2.04 21.73 -1.86
N THR A 234 -1.27 22.08 -0.82
CA THR A 234 -1.77 22.17 0.55
C THR A 234 -2.83 23.26 0.69
N LEU A 235 -2.62 24.44 0.09
CA LEU A 235 -3.63 25.52 0.08
C LEU A 235 -4.92 25.10 -0.64
N LEU A 236 -4.81 24.38 -1.76
CA LEU A 236 -5.98 23.86 -2.49
C LEU A 236 -6.73 22.78 -1.70
N LEU A 237 -6.01 21.93 -0.96
CA LEU A 237 -6.61 20.92 -0.09
C LEU A 237 -7.48 21.58 0.99
N GLU A 238 -7.03 22.70 1.57
CA GLU A 238 -7.79 23.45 2.57
C GLU A 238 -8.92 24.28 1.95
N SER A 239 -8.67 24.91 0.81
CA SER A 239 -9.60 25.90 0.22
C SER A 239 -10.66 25.28 -0.69
N VAL A 240 -10.37 24.13 -1.30
CA VAL A 240 -11.20 23.49 -2.34
C VAL A 240 -11.23 21.98 -2.10
N PRO A 241 -11.89 21.52 -1.01
CA PRO A 241 -11.88 20.12 -0.60
C PRO A 241 -12.63 19.18 -1.55
N GLN A 242 -13.42 19.72 -2.50
CA GLN A 242 -14.14 18.93 -3.51
C GLN A 242 -13.22 17.98 -4.30
N PHE A 243 -11.93 18.31 -4.45
CA PHE A 243 -10.95 17.50 -5.15
C PHE A 243 -9.87 16.93 -4.21
N GLU A 244 -10.19 16.75 -2.92
CA GLU A 244 -9.24 16.32 -1.89
C GLU A 244 -8.43 15.08 -2.27
N GLU A 245 -9.08 14.08 -2.88
CA GLU A 245 -8.44 12.85 -3.33
C GLU A 245 -7.30 13.15 -4.31
N THR A 246 -7.56 14.04 -5.27
CA THR A 246 -6.55 14.44 -6.27
C THR A 246 -5.41 15.22 -5.63
N TRP A 247 -5.71 16.13 -4.69
CA TRP A 247 -4.68 16.94 -4.02
C TRP A 247 -3.78 16.10 -3.13
N ILE A 248 -4.35 15.15 -2.39
CA ILE A 248 -3.62 14.21 -1.53
C ILE A 248 -2.66 13.36 -2.36
N GLU A 249 -3.11 12.83 -3.49
CA GLU A 249 -2.23 12.06 -4.39
C GLU A 249 -1.10 12.92 -4.96
N CYS A 250 -1.39 14.17 -5.38
CA CYS A 250 -0.37 15.10 -5.86
C CYS A 250 0.68 15.41 -4.79
N LEU A 251 0.28 15.56 -3.53
CA LEU A 251 1.18 15.77 -2.39
C LEU A 251 2.08 14.55 -2.16
N GLY A 252 1.52 13.34 -2.25
CA GLY A 252 2.30 12.09 -2.21
C GLY A 252 3.33 12.01 -3.34
N ASP A 253 2.94 12.34 -4.57
CA ASP A 253 3.84 12.37 -5.72
C ASP A 253 4.95 13.41 -5.56
N LEU A 254 4.65 14.62 -5.11
CA LEU A 254 5.64 15.68 -4.87
C LEU A 254 6.66 15.26 -3.80
N ALA A 255 6.19 14.67 -2.69
CA ALA A 255 7.06 14.13 -1.66
C ALA A 255 7.94 12.99 -2.19
N ARG A 256 7.39 12.12 -3.04
CA ARG A 256 8.13 11.04 -3.70
C ARG A 256 9.19 11.56 -4.68
N TYR A 257 8.91 12.62 -5.45
CA TYR A 257 9.93 13.30 -6.27
C TYR A 257 11.07 13.83 -5.40
N ARG A 258 10.74 14.48 -4.28
CA ARG A 258 11.74 15.02 -3.33
C ARG A 258 12.59 13.93 -2.67
N MET A 259 11.98 12.80 -2.34
CA MET A 259 12.68 11.60 -1.87
C MET A 259 13.62 11.04 -2.94
N ALA A 260 13.17 10.96 -4.20
CA ALA A 260 13.91 10.32 -5.29
C ALA A 260 15.17 11.09 -5.70
N ILE A 261 15.16 12.43 -5.63
CA ILE A 261 16.32 13.27 -5.95
C ILE A 261 17.36 13.32 -4.83
N GLU A 262 17.00 12.89 -3.62
CA GLU A 262 17.92 12.87 -2.48
C GLU A 262 18.77 11.59 -2.52
N GLU A 263 19.96 11.71 -3.12
CA GLU A 263 20.94 10.61 -3.21
C GLU A 263 22.03 10.68 -2.12
N ALA A 264 22.25 11.86 -1.52
CA ALA A 264 23.37 12.10 -0.60
C ALA A 264 22.96 12.15 0.88
N ASP A 265 21.87 12.84 1.25
CA ASP A 265 21.40 12.90 2.63
C ASP A 265 20.33 11.83 2.91
N MET A 266 20.75 10.74 3.53
CA MET A 266 19.86 9.63 3.89
C MET A 266 18.75 10.03 4.87
N ARG A 267 18.95 11.08 5.69
CA ARG A 267 17.93 11.54 6.64
C ARG A 267 16.82 12.28 5.92
N ASP A 268 17.17 13.18 4.99
CA ASP A 268 16.17 13.86 4.17
C ASP A 268 15.38 12.85 3.34
N ARG A 269 16.05 11.84 2.77
CA ARG A 269 15.38 10.76 2.05
C ARG A 269 14.38 10.02 2.94
N GLU A 270 14.75 9.68 4.18
CA GLU A 270 13.86 9.03 5.15
C GLU A 270 12.68 9.92 5.54
N ILE A 271 12.91 11.22 5.77
CA ILE A 271 11.85 12.20 6.04
C ILE A 271 10.84 12.24 4.90
N TYR A 272 11.28 12.41 3.65
CA TYR A 272 10.35 12.47 2.52
C TYR A 272 9.74 11.12 2.17
N THR A 273 10.37 10.00 2.53
CA THR A 273 9.72 8.68 2.51
C THR A 273 8.54 8.68 3.48
N GLY A 274 8.72 9.18 4.71
CA GLY A 274 7.64 9.33 5.69
C GLY A 274 6.51 10.26 5.22
N VAL A 275 6.86 11.42 4.65
CA VAL A 275 5.86 12.37 4.11
C VAL A 275 5.08 11.77 2.93
N ALA A 276 5.75 11.08 2.01
CA ALA A 276 5.08 10.42 0.90
C ALA A 276 4.17 9.28 1.39
N SER A 277 4.65 8.47 2.35
CA SER A 277 3.86 7.41 2.97
C SER A 277 2.62 7.97 3.63
N TYR A 278 2.72 9.04 4.42
CA TYR A 278 1.56 9.70 5.04
C TYR A 278 0.48 10.06 4.00
N TRP A 279 0.86 10.73 2.91
CA TRP A 279 -0.10 11.14 1.89
C TRP A 279 -0.71 9.97 1.12
N TYR A 280 0.08 8.98 0.71
CA TYR A 280 -0.47 7.81 0.02
C TYR A 280 -1.30 6.91 0.94
N THR A 281 -0.96 6.85 2.22
CA THR A 281 -1.76 6.16 3.22
C THR A 281 -3.13 6.84 3.38
N LYS A 282 -3.17 8.17 3.45
CA LYS A 282 -4.42 8.93 3.45
C LYS A 282 -5.21 8.73 2.14
N ALA A 283 -4.53 8.70 0.99
CA ALA A 283 -5.18 8.37 -0.29
C ALA A 283 -5.76 6.95 -0.29
N ALA A 284 -5.05 5.99 0.28
CA ALA A 284 -5.51 4.60 0.40
C ALA A 284 -6.71 4.46 1.33
N ASP A 285 -6.85 5.32 2.33
CA ASP A 285 -8.02 5.33 3.22
C ASP A 285 -9.28 5.85 2.53
N LEU A 286 -9.12 6.88 1.68
CA LEU A 286 -10.22 7.41 0.84
C LEU A 286 -10.59 6.44 -0.28
N ASN A 287 -9.58 5.82 -0.90
CA ASN A 287 -9.72 4.96 -2.07
C ASN A 287 -9.11 3.55 -1.86
N PRO A 288 -9.63 2.78 -0.88
CA PRO A 288 -9.06 1.50 -0.47
C PRO A 288 -9.07 0.45 -1.58
N ASP A 289 -10.09 0.51 -2.44
CA ASP A 289 -10.31 -0.42 -3.55
C ASP A 289 -9.29 -0.27 -4.68
N ILE A 290 -8.54 0.85 -4.74
CA ILE A 290 -7.63 1.17 -5.84
C ILE A 290 -6.24 0.59 -5.57
N GLY A 291 -5.85 -0.43 -6.33
CA GLY A 291 -4.55 -1.07 -6.21
C GLY A 291 -3.36 -0.16 -6.54
N ARG A 292 -3.57 0.90 -7.35
CA ARG A 292 -2.51 1.84 -7.76
C ARG A 292 -1.89 2.57 -6.56
N VAL A 293 -2.71 3.00 -5.60
CA VAL A 293 -2.20 3.68 -4.39
C VAL A 293 -1.41 2.71 -3.52
N GLN A 294 -1.86 1.45 -3.42
CA GLN A 294 -1.14 0.39 -2.72
C GLN A 294 0.23 0.11 -3.38
N HIS A 295 0.31 0.17 -4.70
CA HIS A 295 1.59 0.07 -5.42
C HIS A 295 2.58 1.18 -5.03
N HIS A 296 2.12 2.43 -4.86
CA HIS A 296 2.98 3.51 -4.40
C HIS A 296 3.53 3.23 -2.98
N LEU A 297 2.70 2.74 -2.07
CA LEU A 297 3.14 2.29 -0.74
C LEU A 297 4.18 1.14 -0.83
N ALA A 298 4.04 0.23 -1.80
CA ALA A 298 5.02 -0.84 -2.04
C ALA A 298 6.40 -0.34 -2.50
N VAL A 299 6.43 0.78 -3.24
CA VAL A 299 7.69 1.43 -3.65
C VAL A 299 8.37 2.07 -2.44
N LEU A 300 7.58 2.71 -1.56
CA LEU A 300 8.07 3.41 -0.36
C LEU A 300 8.47 2.48 0.78
N ALA A 301 7.93 1.26 0.83
CA ALA A 301 8.23 0.26 1.86
C ALA A 301 9.69 -0.26 1.87
N ARG A 302 10.60 0.28 1.06
CA ARG A 302 12.02 -0.10 1.08
C ARG A 302 12.70 0.42 2.35
N PRO A 303 13.63 -0.35 2.94
CA PRO A 303 14.15 -1.66 2.52
C PRO A 303 13.36 -2.88 3.08
N ASN A 304 12.13 -2.71 3.57
CA ASN A 304 11.34 -3.77 4.20
C ASN A 304 10.69 -4.71 3.16
N ALA A 305 11.42 -5.76 2.76
CA ALA A 305 11.00 -6.70 1.71
C ALA A 305 9.62 -7.36 1.96
N LEU A 306 9.29 -7.71 3.21
CA LEU A 306 7.99 -8.27 3.58
C LEU A 306 6.86 -7.27 3.31
N GLN A 307 7.03 -6.01 3.71
CA GLN A 307 6.05 -4.97 3.51
C GLN A 307 5.92 -4.59 2.02
N GLN A 308 7.02 -4.63 1.27
CA GLN A 308 6.99 -4.49 -0.20
C GLN A 308 6.17 -5.63 -0.85
N LEU A 309 6.43 -6.88 -0.48
CA LEU A 309 5.65 -8.03 -0.97
C LEU A 309 4.16 -7.87 -0.65
N PHE A 310 3.85 -7.47 0.59
CA PHE A 310 2.48 -7.21 1.02
C PHE A 310 1.80 -6.16 0.15
N TYR A 311 2.36 -4.95 0.02
CA TYR A 311 1.69 -3.89 -0.74
C TYR A 311 1.64 -4.15 -2.25
N TYR A 312 2.68 -4.76 -2.85
CA TYR A 312 2.61 -5.15 -4.27
C TYR A 312 1.56 -6.23 -4.50
N SER A 313 1.48 -7.24 -3.62
CA SER A 313 0.46 -8.29 -3.74
C SER A 313 -0.93 -7.73 -3.49
N LYS A 314 -1.12 -6.86 -2.49
CA LYS A 314 -2.36 -6.12 -2.24
C LYS A 314 -2.78 -5.32 -3.47
N ALA A 315 -1.88 -4.57 -4.10
CA ALA A 315 -2.16 -3.84 -5.34
C ALA A 315 -2.72 -4.72 -6.47
N LEU A 316 -2.33 -5.99 -6.53
CA LEU A 316 -2.77 -6.96 -7.53
C LEU A 316 -4.09 -7.66 -7.19
N VAL A 317 -4.46 -7.74 -5.91
CA VAL A 317 -5.68 -8.43 -5.44
C VAL A 317 -6.70 -7.50 -4.79
N SER A 318 -6.45 -6.19 -4.85
CA SER A 318 -7.44 -5.15 -4.61
C SER A 318 -8.62 -5.30 -5.58
N VAL A 319 -9.75 -4.72 -5.22
CA VAL A 319 -10.97 -4.72 -6.04
C VAL A 319 -10.73 -4.15 -7.43
N GLN A 320 -9.95 -3.08 -7.53
CA GLN A 320 -9.45 -2.53 -8.79
C GLN A 320 -7.95 -2.82 -8.87
N PRO A 321 -7.55 -3.97 -9.42
CA PRO A 321 -6.15 -4.36 -9.50
C PRO A 321 -5.32 -3.37 -10.31
N PHE A 322 -4.08 -3.14 -9.88
CA PHE A 322 -3.09 -2.41 -10.66
C PHE A 322 -2.08 -3.38 -11.29
N THR A 323 -2.38 -3.83 -12.51
CA THR A 323 -1.62 -4.89 -13.20
C THR A 323 -0.14 -4.54 -13.45
N ASN A 324 0.20 -3.26 -13.60
CA ASN A 324 1.59 -2.79 -13.72
C ASN A 324 2.45 -3.19 -12.51
N ALA A 325 1.84 -3.44 -11.33
CA ALA A 325 2.55 -3.97 -10.18
C ALA A 325 3.21 -5.33 -10.45
N ARG A 326 2.74 -6.11 -11.45
CA ARG A 326 3.36 -7.38 -11.86
C ARG A 326 4.79 -7.19 -12.36
N ASP A 327 5.07 -6.10 -13.08
CA ASP A 327 6.41 -5.77 -13.54
C ASP A 327 7.24 -5.13 -12.43
N SER A 328 6.63 -4.26 -11.61
CA SER A 328 7.33 -3.57 -10.52
C SER A 328 7.80 -4.53 -9.42
N ILE A 329 7.00 -5.53 -9.05
CA ILE A 329 7.36 -6.51 -8.00
C ILE A 329 8.58 -7.38 -8.41
N LEU A 330 8.86 -7.53 -9.71
CA LEU A 330 10.08 -8.23 -10.16
C LEU A 330 11.36 -7.49 -9.77
N LEU A 331 11.30 -6.19 -9.46
CA LEU A 331 12.44 -5.43 -8.91
C LEU A 331 12.74 -5.82 -7.46
N LEU A 332 11.77 -6.38 -6.74
CA LEU A 332 11.97 -7.02 -5.44
C LEU A 332 12.53 -8.44 -5.61
N PHE A 333 11.90 -9.25 -6.46
CA PHE A 333 12.29 -10.67 -6.60
C PHE A 333 13.59 -10.88 -7.35
N GLY A 334 13.87 -10.11 -8.41
CA GLY A 334 15.04 -10.31 -9.28
C GLY A 334 16.36 -10.40 -8.52
N PRO A 335 16.69 -9.42 -7.65
CA PRO A 335 17.90 -9.49 -6.82
C PRO A 335 17.94 -10.66 -5.84
N LEU A 336 16.78 -11.09 -5.32
CA LEU A 336 16.67 -12.16 -4.32
C LEU A 336 16.82 -13.57 -4.95
N LEU A 337 16.25 -13.76 -6.14
CA LEU A 337 16.22 -15.03 -6.84
C LEU A 337 17.45 -15.28 -7.74
N ASP A 338 18.24 -14.25 -8.04
CA ASP A 338 19.46 -14.37 -8.84
C ASP A 338 20.61 -15.07 -8.06
N PRO A 339 21.05 -16.27 -8.46
CA PRO A 339 22.12 -17.00 -7.79
C PRO A 339 23.47 -16.28 -7.78
N ALA A 340 23.74 -15.39 -8.75
CA ALA A 340 24.96 -14.61 -8.81
C ALA A 340 24.97 -13.45 -7.81
N LYS A 341 23.78 -12.90 -7.50
CA LYS A 341 23.57 -11.84 -6.48
C LYS A 341 23.26 -12.43 -5.10
N ALA A 342 23.05 -13.74 -5.04
CA ALA A 342 22.80 -14.48 -3.81
C ALA A 342 23.96 -14.38 -2.79
N ALA A 343 25.21 -14.20 -3.22
CA ALA A 343 26.35 -14.15 -2.29
C ALA A 343 26.40 -12.86 -1.44
N THR A 344 25.60 -11.84 -1.76
CA THR A 344 25.44 -10.58 -1.01
C THR A 344 24.13 -10.52 -0.21
N LYS A 345 23.44 -11.65 -0.08
CA LYS A 345 22.00 -11.89 0.24
C LYS A 345 21.33 -11.20 1.41
N SER A 346 22.06 -10.62 2.32
CA SER A 346 21.45 -10.13 3.55
C SER A 346 22.01 -8.75 3.81
N SER A 347 21.15 -7.73 3.76
CA SER A 347 21.35 -6.62 4.68
C SER A 347 21.54 -7.26 6.04
N ARG A 348 22.69 -7.02 6.69
CA ARG A 348 23.02 -7.60 8.01
C ARG A 348 21.93 -7.30 9.06
N TYR A 349 21.01 -6.39 8.74
CA TYR A 349 19.94 -5.88 9.58
C TYR A 349 18.54 -6.42 9.25
N TYR A 350 18.31 -7.05 8.08
CA TYR A 350 16.98 -7.60 7.75
C TYR A 350 16.87 -9.09 8.14
N PRO A 351 15.77 -9.54 8.79
CA PRO A 351 15.66 -10.92 9.23
C PRO A 351 15.65 -11.94 8.08
N GLN A 352 16.59 -12.89 8.10
CA GLN A 352 16.74 -13.90 7.05
C GLN A 352 15.47 -14.73 6.82
N VAL A 353 14.72 -15.06 7.87
CA VAL A 353 13.45 -15.78 7.80
C VAL A 353 12.41 -15.05 6.93
N LEU A 354 12.35 -13.71 7.04
CA LEU A 354 11.45 -12.90 6.21
C LEU A 354 11.95 -12.82 4.77
N THR A 355 13.26 -12.78 4.55
CA THR A 355 13.83 -12.90 3.20
C THR A 355 13.47 -14.24 2.55
N THR A 356 13.60 -15.35 3.27
CA THR A 356 13.23 -16.69 2.78
C THR A 356 11.74 -16.79 2.45
N PHE A 357 10.86 -16.16 3.24
CA PHE A 357 9.44 -16.04 2.92
C PHE A 357 9.21 -15.30 1.59
N VAL A 358 9.86 -14.14 1.40
CA VAL A 358 9.74 -13.35 0.17
C VAL A 358 10.32 -14.10 -1.03
N GLU A 359 11.42 -14.84 -0.86
CA GLU A 359 11.98 -15.72 -1.90
C GLU A 359 10.97 -16.81 -2.29
N ALA A 360 10.33 -17.48 -1.33
CA ALA A 360 9.31 -18.50 -1.61
C ALA A 360 8.14 -17.94 -2.42
N HIS A 361 7.64 -16.75 -2.05
CA HIS A 361 6.62 -16.03 -2.81
C HIS A 361 7.11 -15.64 -4.21
N GLY A 362 8.37 -15.24 -4.37
CA GLY A 362 8.97 -14.93 -5.66
C GLY A 362 9.02 -16.13 -6.60
N VAL A 363 9.40 -17.31 -6.09
CA VAL A 363 9.39 -18.58 -6.86
C VAL A 363 7.97 -18.94 -7.29
N LEU A 364 6.99 -18.81 -6.38
CA LEU A 364 5.59 -19.08 -6.66
C LEU A 364 5.02 -18.09 -7.71
N PHE A 365 5.27 -16.78 -7.52
CA PHE A 365 4.82 -15.70 -8.40
C PHE A 365 5.39 -15.82 -9.82
N THR A 366 6.69 -16.15 -9.94
CA THR A 366 7.36 -16.34 -11.23
C THR A 366 7.19 -17.74 -11.80
N ARG A 367 6.38 -18.59 -11.14
CA ARG A 367 6.06 -19.97 -11.55
C ARG A 367 7.31 -20.80 -11.87
N GLN A 368 8.32 -20.72 -10.99
CA GLN A 368 9.56 -21.50 -11.07
C GLN A 368 9.31 -22.98 -10.67
N ASP A 369 10.37 -23.74 -10.41
CA ASP A 369 10.26 -25.16 -10.03
C ASP A 369 9.71 -25.36 -8.61
N VAL A 370 8.93 -26.43 -8.46
CA VAL A 370 8.27 -26.74 -7.18
C VAL A 370 9.27 -27.12 -6.10
N SER A 371 10.38 -27.79 -6.42
CA SER A 371 11.38 -28.21 -5.43
C SER A 371 12.07 -27.02 -4.76
N THR A 372 12.41 -25.97 -5.50
CA THR A 372 12.93 -24.72 -4.93
C THR A 372 11.90 -24.05 -4.02
N PHE A 373 10.63 -23.99 -4.43
CA PHE A 373 9.56 -23.44 -3.59
C PHE A 373 9.44 -24.22 -2.28
N LEU A 374 9.37 -25.56 -2.35
CA LEU A 374 9.23 -26.42 -1.17
C LEU A 374 10.41 -26.28 -0.21
N LYS A 375 11.63 -26.15 -0.73
CA LYS A 375 12.81 -25.90 0.10
C LYS A 375 12.67 -24.60 0.88
N LEU A 376 12.40 -23.48 0.19
CA LEU A 376 12.27 -22.17 0.83
C LEU A 376 11.10 -22.12 1.82
N ALA A 377 9.95 -22.70 1.44
CA ALA A 377 8.78 -22.79 2.31
C ALA A 377 9.08 -23.59 3.60
N ASN A 378 9.74 -24.74 3.50
CA ASN A 378 10.13 -25.53 4.69
C ASN A 378 11.17 -24.79 5.55
N ASP A 379 12.16 -24.13 4.93
CA ASP A 379 13.17 -23.35 5.64
C ASP A 379 12.53 -22.18 6.42
N PHE A 380 11.56 -21.48 5.82
CA PHE A 380 10.77 -20.44 6.49
C PHE A 380 9.94 -21.02 7.64
N LEU A 381 9.13 -22.06 7.38
CA LEU A 381 8.24 -22.66 8.37
C LEU A 381 8.99 -23.19 9.59
N SER A 382 10.21 -23.70 9.41
CA SER A 382 11.05 -24.20 10.51
C SER A 382 11.56 -23.09 11.45
N GLN A 383 11.57 -21.83 10.99
CA GLN A 383 12.13 -20.69 11.73
C GLN A 383 11.05 -19.71 12.22
N LEU A 384 9.83 -19.78 11.68
CA LEU A 384 8.76 -18.83 11.95
C LEU A 384 8.42 -18.69 13.43
N ASP A 385 8.25 -19.81 14.15
CA ASP A 385 7.92 -19.80 15.58
C ASP A 385 8.98 -19.05 16.41
N ARG A 386 10.25 -19.40 16.17
CA ARG A 386 11.39 -18.75 16.82
C ARG A 386 11.44 -17.25 16.49
N HIS A 387 11.19 -16.88 15.23
CA HIS A 387 11.18 -15.49 14.80
C HIS A 387 10.09 -14.69 15.52
N ALA A 388 8.86 -15.20 15.55
CA ALA A 388 7.73 -14.58 16.24
C ALA A 388 8.06 -14.34 17.72
N GLY A 389 8.67 -15.32 18.40
CA GLY A 389 9.12 -15.19 19.78
C GLY A 389 10.22 -14.14 19.99
N ILE A 390 11.13 -13.96 19.02
CA ILE A 390 12.23 -12.97 19.11
C ILE A 390 11.72 -11.55 18.89
N VAL A 391 10.86 -11.33 17.88
CA VAL A 391 10.41 -9.98 17.51
C VAL A 391 9.23 -9.49 18.37
N GLY A 392 8.53 -10.41 19.04
CA GLY A 392 7.50 -10.11 20.03
C GLY A 392 6.40 -9.19 19.49
N PRO A 393 6.19 -7.98 20.04
CA PRO A 393 5.16 -7.04 19.58
C PRO A 393 5.20 -6.71 18.10
N LEU A 394 6.39 -6.68 17.47
CA LEU A 394 6.54 -6.41 16.04
C LEU A 394 5.90 -7.50 15.17
N PHE A 395 5.67 -8.71 15.73
CA PHE A 395 5.01 -9.79 15.01
C PHE A 395 3.54 -9.50 14.70
N ARG A 396 2.89 -8.58 15.44
CA ARG A 396 1.48 -8.21 15.20
C ARG A 396 1.25 -7.76 13.76
N GLU A 397 2.10 -6.84 13.31
CA GLU A 397 2.05 -6.31 11.95
C GLU A 397 2.68 -7.29 10.95
N GLN A 398 3.86 -7.85 11.25
CA GLN A 398 4.54 -8.78 10.35
C GLN A 398 3.70 -10.01 10.04
N GLY A 399 2.99 -10.56 11.03
CA GLY A 399 2.12 -11.70 10.87
C GLY A 399 0.91 -11.39 9.97
N VAL A 400 0.37 -10.17 10.01
CA VAL A 400 -0.67 -9.72 9.08
C VAL A 400 -0.11 -9.63 7.66
N TYR A 401 1.08 -9.06 7.46
CA TYR A 401 1.75 -9.03 6.15
C TYR A 401 2.02 -10.43 5.59
N ILE A 402 2.49 -11.36 6.43
CA ILE A 402 2.71 -12.78 6.06
C ILE A 402 1.38 -13.41 5.63
N THR A 403 0.34 -13.28 6.46
CA THR A 403 -0.96 -13.90 6.25
C THR A 403 -1.66 -13.34 5.00
N ALA A 404 -1.67 -12.02 4.82
CA ALA A 404 -2.27 -11.38 3.66
C ALA A 404 -1.53 -11.70 2.36
N SER A 405 -0.19 -11.79 2.38
CA SER A 405 0.60 -12.19 1.21
C SER A 405 0.31 -13.65 0.81
N ASN A 406 0.18 -14.54 1.79
CA ASN A 406 -0.27 -15.93 1.59
C ASN A 406 -1.65 -15.99 0.92
N TYR A 407 -2.60 -15.16 1.35
CA TYR A 407 -3.94 -15.11 0.75
C TYR A 407 -3.93 -14.47 -0.64
N ALA A 408 -3.09 -13.48 -0.90
CA ALA A 408 -2.88 -12.98 -2.25
C ALA A 408 -2.34 -14.08 -3.19
N ALA A 409 -1.48 -14.98 -2.69
CA ALA A 409 -1.00 -16.13 -3.46
C ALA A 409 -2.09 -17.17 -3.75
N ILE A 410 -3.06 -17.37 -2.85
CA ILE A 410 -4.26 -18.19 -3.11
C ILE A 410 -5.08 -17.60 -4.25
N PHE A 411 -5.07 -16.28 -4.41
CA PHE A 411 -5.67 -15.56 -5.54
C PHE A 411 -4.74 -15.50 -6.77
N ASP A 412 -3.64 -16.26 -6.76
CA ASP A 412 -2.57 -16.26 -7.76
C ASP A 412 -2.09 -14.86 -8.13
N TYR A 413 -2.07 -13.96 -7.13
CA TYR A 413 -1.69 -12.56 -7.28
C TYR A 413 -2.41 -11.87 -8.45
N GLY A 414 -3.69 -12.21 -8.67
CA GLY A 414 -4.49 -11.66 -9.77
C GLY A 414 -3.92 -11.97 -11.14
N HIS A 415 -3.39 -13.18 -11.36
CA HIS A 415 -2.98 -13.62 -12.70
C HIS A 415 -4.18 -13.71 -13.65
N ASP A 416 -3.95 -13.55 -14.95
CA ASP A 416 -5.02 -13.53 -15.97
C ASP A 416 -5.85 -14.82 -16.04
N ASP A 417 -5.26 -15.99 -15.67
CA ASP A 417 -5.95 -17.28 -15.56
C ASP A 417 -6.43 -17.61 -14.13
N ALA A 418 -6.37 -16.65 -13.19
CA ALA A 418 -6.83 -16.84 -11.83
C ALA A 418 -8.36 -16.87 -11.75
N GLU A 419 -8.92 -17.97 -11.26
CA GLU A 419 -10.37 -18.18 -11.22
C GLU A 419 -11.03 -17.51 -10.00
N ILE A 420 -10.35 -17.46 -8.85
CA ILE A 420 -10.93 -17.01 -7.56
C ILE A 420 -11.36 -15.53 -7.56
N PRO A 421 -10.55 -14.56 -8.06
CA PRO A 421 -10.89 -13.14 -7.96
C PRO A 421 -12.29 -12.79 -8.49
N ALA A 422 -12.66 -13.31 -9.67
CA ALA A 422 -13.95 -13.06 -10.32
C ALA A 422 -15.16 -13.61 -9.56
N MET A 423 -14.96 -14.48 -8.55
CA MET A 423 -16.04 -15.07 -7.76
C MET A 423 -16.60 -14.11 -6.70
N PHE A 424 -15.92 -12.99 -6.43
CA PHE A 424 -16.28 -12.05 -5.36
C PHE A 424 -17.07 -10.81 -5.84
N ASP A 425 -17.49 -10.76 -7.11
CA ASP A 425 -18.20 -9.60 -7.71
C ASP A 425 -19.71 -9.53 -7.38
N GLN A 426 -20.23 -10.42 -6.54
CA GLN A 426 -21.68 -10.55 -6.26
C GLN A 426 -22.15 -9.80 -4.99
N ALA A 427 -23.47 -9.62 -4.83
CA ALA A 427 -24.06 -8.92 -3.68
C ALA A 427 -24.11 -9.78 -2.39
N LYS A 428 -23.57 -9.25 -1.28
CA LYS A 428 -23.34 -9.95 0.01
C LYS A 428 -24.52 -10.76 0.57
N LEU A 429 -25.73 -10.20 0.62
CA LEU A 429 -26.90 -10.87 1.24
C LEU A 429 -27.35 -12.10 0.46
N GLU A 430 -27.40 -12.00 -0.88
CA GLU A 430 -27.79 -13.11 -1.74
C GLU A 430 -26.76 -14.25 -1.70
N ILE A 431 -25.49 -13.91 -1.52
CA ILE A 431 -24.40 -14.88 -1.42
C ILE A 431 -24.53 -15.71 -0.14
N LEU A 432 -24.80 -15.07 1.01
CA LEU A 432 -24.79 -15.74 2.31
C LEU A 432 -25.86 -16.84 2.43
N ASP A 433 -27.09 -16.56 2.00
CA ASP A 433 -28.19 -17.53 2.05
C ASP A 433 -27.91 -18.74 1.14
N LYS A 434 -27.38 -18.49 -0.07
CA LYS A 434 -26.96 -19.56 -0.99
C LYS A 434 -25.83 -20.40 -0.39
N ALA A 435 -24.87 -19.78 0.28
CA ALA A 435 -23.78 -20.48 0.94
C ALA A 435 -24.28 -21.41 2.06
N TYR A 436 -25.18 -20.95 2.93
CA TYR A 436 -25.77 -21.81 3.96
C TYR A 436 -26.47 -23.04 3.36
N GLN A 437 -27.24 -22.84 2.28
CA GLN A 437 -27.90 -23.94 1.59
C GLN A 437 -26.92 -24.94 0.99
N TYR A 438 -25.84 -24.46 0.38
CA TYR A 438 -24.81 -25.30 -0.22
C TYR A 438 -24.13 -26.18 0.84
N TRP A 439 -23.74 -25.60 1.98
CA TRP A 439 -22.97 -26.30 3.02
C TRP A 439 -23.79 -27.29 3.86
N HIS A 440 -25.11 -27.36 3.71
CA HIS A 440 -25.91 -28.43 4.33
C HIS A 440 -25.56 -29.83 3.83
N LYS A 441 -24.97 -29.97 2.63
CA LYS A 441 -24.53 -31.25 2.06
C LYS A 441 -23.10 -31.10 1.52
N PRO A 442 -22.11 -30.92 2.41
CA PRO A 442 -20.76 -30.65 1.99
C PRO A 442 -20.14 -31.90 1.35
N SER A 443 -19.24 -31.68 0.38
CA SER A 443 -18.45 -32.75 -0.22
C SER A 443 -17.04 -32.72 0.33
N CYS A 444 -16.54 -33.85 0.83
CA CYS A 444 -15.17 -33.97 1.32
C CYS A 444 -14.20 -34.05 0.14
N ARG A 445 -13.88 -32.87 -0.41
CA ARG A 445 -12.97 -32.71 -1.56
C ARG A 445 -12.30 -31.35 -1.51
N GLN A 446 -11.08 -31.27 -2.03
CA GLN A 446 -10.44 -30.01 -2.35
C GLN A 446 -10.08 -29.97 -3.83
N VAL A 447 -10.52 -28.92 -4.52
CA VAL A 447 -10.30 -28.76 -5.96
C VAL A 447 -8.82 -28.44 -6.22
N GLY A 448 -8.15 -29.30 -6.98
CA GLY A 448 -6.75 -29.11 -7.37
C GLY A 448 -5.72 -29.56 -6.33
N ILE A 449 -6.13 -30.24 -5.25
CA ILE A 449 -5.21 -30.76 -4.23
C ILE A 449 -4.16 -31.74 -4.81
N ASP A 450 -4.55 -32.46 -5.85
CA ASP A 450 -3.74 -33.38 -6.65
C ASP A 450 -2.70 -32.68 -7.54
N LEU A 451 -2.84 -31.37 -7.77
CA LEU A 451 -1.89 -30.57 -8.56
C LEU A 451 -0.64 -30.17 -7.77
N ARG A 452 -0.53 -30.57 -6.51
CA ARG A 452 0.69 -30.46 -5.71
C ARG A 452 1.77 -31.33 -6.31
N GLY A 453 2.63 -30.73 -7.12
CA GLY A 453 3.79 -31.42 -7.66
C GLY A 453 4.79 -31.77 -6.56
N THR A 454 5.41 -32.96 -6.65
CA THR A 454 6.57 -33.36 -5.85
C THR A 454 7.86 -33.45 -6.69
N ASN A 455 7.76 -33.16 -8.00
CA ASN A 455 8.86 -33.27 -8.95
C ASN A 455 9.47 -31.89 -9.26
N ASP A 456 10.66 -31.85 -9.88
CA ASP A 456 11.35 -30.65 -10.41
C ASP A 456 10.59 -29.97 -11.59
N ALA A 457 9.27 -30.17 -11.68
CA ALA A 457 8.43 -29.55 -12.69
C ALA A 457 8.24 -28.06 -12.39
N LYS A 458 8.17 -27.24 -13.45
CA LYS A 458 7.72 -25.86 -13.33
C LYS A 458 6.24 -25.80 -12.95
N ILE A 459 5.86 -24.78 -12.18
CA ILE A 459 4.47 -24.50 -11.88
C ILE A 459 3.76 -24.06 -13.17
N SER A 460 2.78 -24.84 -13.63
CA SER A 460 2.27 -24.71 -15.02
C SER A 460 0.96 -23.95 -15.17
N SER A 461 0.21 -23.70 -14.08
CA SER A 461 -1.13 -23.09 -14.14
C SER A 461 -1.49 -22.37 -12.84
N SER A 462 -2.48 -21.47 -12.89
CA SER A 462 -3.05 -20.86 -11.67
C SER A 462 -3.52 -21.90 -10.67
N ARG A 463 -4.17 -22.98 -11.13
CA ARG A 463 -4.67 -24.03 -10.22
C ARG A 463 -3.55 -24.72 -9.44
N ALA A 464 -2.37 -24.90 -10.05
CA ALA A 464 -1.20 -25.42 -9.35
C ALA A 464 -0.64 -24.40 -8.35
N VAL A 465 -0.60 -23.11 -8.70
CA VAL A 465 -0.24 -22.03 -7.76
C VAL A 465 -1.18 -22.03 -6.56
N VAL A 466 -2.50 -22.00 -6.78
CA VAL A 466 -3.51 -22.00 -5.71
C VAL A 466 -3.34 -23.21 -4.79
N SER A 467 -3.08 -24.39 -5.35
CA SER A 467 -2.90 -25.61 -4.55
C SER A 467 -1.68 -25.58 -3.64
N LEU A 468 -0.53 -25.08 -4.15
CA LEU A 468 0.70 -24.88 -3.38
C LEU A 468 0.55 -23.73 -2.36
N ALA A 469 -0.07 -22.63 -2.78
CA ALA A 469 -0.33 -21.44 -1.96
C ALA A 469 -1.25 -21.78 -0.78
N SER A 470 -2.34 -22.51 -1.02
CA SER A 470 -3.25 -22.98 0.03
C SER A 470 -2.52 -23.80 1.08
N HIS A 471 -1.77 -24.81 0.63
CA HIS A 471 -1.00 -25.66 1.54
C HIS A 471 0.01 -24.85 2.37
N PHE A 472 0.73 -23.94 1.73
CA PHE A 472 1.71 -23.08 2.40
C PHE A 472 1.06 -22.09 3.38
N ALA A 473 -0.03 -21.45 2.97
CA ALA A 473 -0.77 -20.48 3.77
C ALA A 473 -1.29 -21.11 5.06
N PHE A 474 -1.92 -22.27 4.96
CA PHE A 474 -2.54 -22.90 6.12
C PHE A 474 -1.57 -23.72 6.96
N THR A 475 -0.44 -24.20 6.38
CA THR A 475 0.70 -24.69 7.19
C THR A 475 1.37 -23.53 7.96
N THR A 476 1.44 -22.34 7.38
CA THR A 476 1.92 -21.13 8.06
C THR A 476 0.98 -20.75 9.21
N LEU A 477 -0.33 -20.75 8.97
CA LEU A 477 -1.33 -20.49 10.00
C LEU A 477 -1.26 -21.53 11.14
N ASP A 478 -1.05 -22.81 10.81
CA ASP A 478 -0.89 -23.89 11.78
C ASP A 478 0.30 -23.67 12.74
N VAL A 479 1.42 -23.13 12.25
CA VAL A 479 2.57 -22.72 13.09
C VAL A 479 2.21 -21.53 13.98
N ILE A 480 1.52 -20.53 13.44
CA ILE A 480 1.11 -19.33 14.20
C ILE A 480 0.13 -19.70 15.33
N LEU A 481 -0.84 -20.57 15.04
CA LEU A 481 -1.84 -21.04 16.01
C LEU A 481 -1.24 -21.91 17.12
N ASP A 482 -0.08 -22.53 16.91
CA ASP A 482 0.59 -23.36 17.93
C ASP A 482 1.13 -22.52 19.10
N ARG A 483 1.29 -21.20 18.90
CA ARG A 483 1.72 -20.24 19.93
C ARG A 483 0.58 -19.85 20.87
N LEU A 484 0.03 -20.82 21.59
CA LEU A 484 -1.09 -20.61 22.53
C LEU A 484 -0.76 -19.54 23.58
N GLY A 485 -1.67 -18.58 23.74
CA GLY A 485 -1.52 -17.45 24.67
C GLY A 485 -0.64 -16.30 24.18
N ASP A 486 0.06 -16.43 23.04
CA ASP A 486 0.83 -15.33 22.45
C ASP A 486 -0.09 -14.33 21.74
N ARG A 487 -0.44 -13.26 22.46
CA ARG A 487 -1.33 -12.18 21.96
C ARG A 487 -0.79 -11.46 20.72
N ASN A 488 0.51 -11.58 20.42
CA ASN A 488 1.08 -10.94 19.22
C ASN A 488 0.65 -11.65 17.92
N THR A 489 0.14 -12.88 18.01
CA THR A 489 -0.39 -13.64 16.86
C THR A 489 -1.83 -13.27 16.50
N LEU A 490 -2.56 -12.65 17.45
CA LEU A 490 -4.00 -12.44 17.33
C LEU A 490 -4.43 -11.62 16.10
N PRO A 491 -3.71 -10.56 15.67
CA PRO A 491 -4.06 -9.84 14.44
C PRO A 491 -4.04 -10.73 13.19
N SER A 492 -3.06 -11.64 13.10
CA SER A 492 -2.95 -12.58 11.97
C SER A 492 -4.09 -13.60 11.97
N ILE A 493 -4.53 -14.01 13.17
CA ILE A 493 -5.61 -14.96 13.35
C ILE A 493 -6.96 -14.30 13.07
N HIS A 494 -7.14 -13.03 13.48
CA HIS A 494 -8.29 -12.23 13.10
C HIS A 494 -8.44 -12.12 11.57
N VAL A 495 -7.36 -11.75 10.86
CA VAL A 495 -7.34 -11.69 9.39
C VAL A 495 -7.64 -13.06 8.77
N SER A 496 -7.12 -14.14 9.35
CA SER A 496 -7.37 -15.50 8.87
C SER A 496 -8.83 -15.94 9.03
N LEU A 497 -9.43 -15.65 10.19
CA LEU A 497 -10.84 -15.93 10.43
C LEU A 497 -11.74 -15.10 9.52
N ALA A 498 -11.39 -13.82 9.28
CA ALA A 498 -12.12 -12.96 8.37
C ALA A 498 -12.05 -13.48 6.93
N PHE A 499 -10.86 -13.90 6.48
CA PHE A 499 -10.66 -14.53 5.18
C PHE A 499 -11.49 -15.82 5.03
N LEU A 500 -11.41 -16.73 6.01
CA LEU A 500 -12.17 -17.98 6.00
C LEU A 500 -13.68 -17.74 5.99
N TRP A 501 -14.18 -16.76 6.76
CA TRP A 501 -15.57 -16.34 6.74
C TRP A 501 -15.99 -15.85 5.35
N CYS A 502 -15.18 -15.00 4.71
CA CYS A 502 -15.45 -14.49 3.38
C CYS A 502 -15.44 -15.59 2.32
N LEU A 503 -14.50 -16.53 2.39
CA LEU A 503 -14.44 -17.65 1.46
C LEU A 503 -15.58 -18.64 1.69
N ALA A 504 -15.99 -18.89 2.92
CA ALA A 504 -17.12 -19.78 3.22
C ALA A 504 -18.44 -19.28 2.59
N MET A 505 -18.59 -17.96 2.43
CA MET A 505 -19.70 -17.36 1.68
C MET A 505 -19.62 -17.63 0.17
N VAL A 506 -18.47 -17.99 -0.38
CA VAL A 506 -18.26 -18.30 -1.81
C VAL A 506 -17.78 -19.75 -1.95
N PRO A 507 -18.70 -20.74 -2.03
CA PRO A 507 -18.34 -22.15 -1.90
C PRO A 507 -17.31 -22.66 -2.90
N GLU A 508 -17.33 -22.15 -4.14
CA GLU A 508 -16.36 -22.44 -5.18
C GLU A 508 -14.94 -22.06 -4.76
N SER A 509 -14.77 -20.92 -4.10
CA SER A 509 -13.49 -20.46 -3.56
C SER A 509 -13.05 -21.30 -2.37
N MET A 510 -13.93 -21.52 -1.40
CA MET A 510 -13.64 -22.32 -0.21
C MET A 510 -13.27 -23.77 -0.54
N SER A 511 -13.90 -24.34 -1.57
CA SER A 511 -13.62 -25.72 -2.03
C SER A 511 -12.19 -25.92 -2.54
N ARG A 512 -11.42 -24.85 -2.78
CA ARG A 512 -10.02 -24.92 -3.20
C ARG A 512 -9.03 -24.96 -2.03
N ILE A 513 -9.50 -24.67 -0.82
CA ILE A 513 -8.63 -24.50 0.35
C ILE A 513 -9.04 -25.29 1.60
N GLN A 514 -10.31 -25.71 1.69
CA GLN A 514 -10.92 -26.18 2.94
C GLN A 514 -10.22 -27.38 3.61
N ALA A 515 -9.51 -28.22 2.84
CA ALA A 515 -8.82 -29.38 3.39
C ALA A 515 -7.54 -28.99 4.13
N ASP A 516 -6.89 -27.90 3.71
CA ASP A 516 -5.63 -27.44 4.33
C ASP A 516 -5.85 -26.62 5.59
N VAL A 517 -7.03 -26.03 5.77
CA VAL A 517 -7.34 -25.20 6.94
C VAL A 517 -7.21 -26.05 8.21
N PRO A 518 -6.40 -25.63 9.20
CA PRO A 518 -6.16 -26.40 10.42
C PRO A 518 -7.32 -26.23 11.42
N TRP A 519 -8.52 -26.71 11.07
CA TRP A 519 -9.77 -26.51 11.81
C TRP A 519 -9.68 -26.88 13.29
N GLU A 520 -9.04 -28.02 13.60
CA GLU A 520 -8.87 -28.49 14.98
C GLU A 520 -7.94 -27.57 15.78
N ARG A 521 -6.85 -27.10 15.18
CA ARG A 521 -5.94 -26.17 15.84
C ARG A 521 -6.57 -24.80 16.01
N LEU A 522 -7.36 -24.36 15.04
CA LEU A 522 -8.13 -23.12 15.12
C LEU A 522 -9.18 -23.17 16.23
N ALA A 523 -9.90 -24.29 16.38
CA ALA A 523 -10.81 -24.52 17.51
C ALA A 523 -10.06 -24.48 18.85
N THR A 524 -8.93 -25.18 18.95
CA THR A 524 -8.06 -25.16 20.14
C THR A 524 -7.61 -23.76 20.50
N TYR A 525 -7.13 -22.98 19.54
CA TYR A 525 -6.70 -21.60 19.76
C TYR A 525 -7.86 -20.72 20.24
N MET A 526 -9.02 -20.75 19.57
CA MET A 526 -10.19 -19.95 19.97
C MET A 526 -10.67 -20.30 21.39
N ASN A 527 -10.57 -21.56 21.80
CA ASN A 527 -10.90 -21.94 23.18
C ASN A 527 -9.98 -21.28 24.22
N THR A 528 -8.75 -20.93 23.88
CA THR A 528 -7.85 -20.17 24.78
C THR A 528 -8.25 -18.70 24.94
N LEU A 529 -9.07 -18.18 24.01
CA LEU A 529 -9.60 -16.83 24.07
C LEU A 529 -10.86 -16.71 24.94
N ILE A 530 -11.54 -17.83 25.20
CA ILE A 530 -12.73 -17.87 26.05
C ILE A 530 -12.30 -17.89 27.52
N THR A 531 -12.69 -16.85 28.24
CA THR A 531 -12.49 -16.70 29.68
C THR A 531 -13.82 -16.77 30.42
N SER A 532 -13.78 -16.87 31.75
CA SER A 532 -15.00 -16.91 32.57
C SER A 532 -15.89 -15.67 32.42
N ASP A 533 -15.27 -14.52 32.19
CA ASP A 533 -15.89 -13.19 31.99
C ASP A 533 -16.29 -12.92 30.53
N THR A 534 -16.01 -13.84 29.60
CA THR A 534 -16.42 -13.70 28.20
C THR A 534 -17.95 -13.77 28.08
N ASP A 535 -18.58 -12.68 27.62
CA ASP A 535 -20.01 -12.61 27.32
C ASP A 535 -20.34 -13.27 25.98
N MET A 536 -20.85 -14.50 26.04
CA MET A 536 -21.22 -15.26 24.86
C MET A 536 -22.44 -14.70 24.14
N SER A 537 -23.34 -13.99 24.83
CA SER A 537 -24.53 -13.40 24.20
C SER A 537 -24.15 -12.31 23.20
N GLU A 538 -23.08 -11.60 23.50
CA GLU A 538 -22.50 -10.58 22.64
C GLU A 538 -21.77 -11.20 21.43
N ILE A 539 -21.04 -12.30 21.65
CA ILE A 539 -20.31 -13.02 20.60
C ILE A 539 -21.27 -13.68 19.60
N GLU A 540 -22.41 -14.18 20.08
CA GLU A 540 -23.42 -14.84 19.25
C GLU A 540 -24.27 -13.86 18.42
N ASN A 541 -24.12 -12.55 18.66
CA ASN A 541 -24.89 -11.51 18.03
C ASN A 541 -24.84 -11.61 16.48
N ALA A 542 -25.97 -11.30 15.85
CA ALA A 542 -26.06 -11.22 14.39
C ALA A 542 -25.19 -10.08 13.83
N GLU A 543 -25.13 -8.96 14.52
CA GLU A 543 -24.43 -7.74 14.08
C GLU A 543 -22.92 -7.82 14.24
N PHE A 544 -22.20 -7.00 13.48
CA PHE A 544 -20.74 -6.92 13.50
C PHE A 544 -20.24 -6.27 14.81
N PRO A 545 -19.22 -6.82 15.50
CA PRO A 545 -18.70 -6.25 16.74
C PRO A 545 -17.92 -4.96 16.49
N ALA A 546 -18.59 -3.83 16.70
CA ALA A 546 -18.04 -2.48 16.57
C ALA A 546 -18.74 -1.52 17.54
N GLN A 547 -18.69 -1.86 18.83
CA GLN A 547 -19.33 -1.09 19.92
C GLN A 547 -18.48 0.10 20.36
N GLU A 548 -17.19 0.04 20.09
CA GLU A 548 -16.23 1.09 20.37
C GLU A 548 -16.55 2.32 19.53
N THR A 549 -16.38 3.51 20.12
CA THR A 549 -16.67 4.79 19.47
C THR A 549 -15.40 5.43 18.89
N GLY A 550 -15.57 6.19 17.81
CA GLY A 550 -14.48 6.92 17.15
C GLY A 550 -13.32 6.03 16.70
N ALA A 551 -12.09 6.54 16.87
CA ALA A 551 -10.83 5.91 16.45
C ALA A 551 -10.57 4.49 16.98
N SER A 552 -11.19 4.10 18.11
CA SER A 552 -11.02 2.76 18.69
C SER A 552 -11.91 1.69 18.05
N ARG A 553 -12.77 2.08 17.10
CA ARG A 553 -13.69 1.19 16.40
C ARG A 553 -12.97 0.28 15.40
N GLN A 554 -11.95 0.76 14.73
CA GLN A 554 -11.18 -0.01 13.75
C GLN A 554 -9.88 -0.51 14.39
N LEU A 555 -9.53 -1.76 14.09
CA LEU A 555 -8.27 -2.36 14.50
C LEU A 555 -7.20 -2.02 13.44
N PRO A 556 -5.91 -1.96 13.81
CA PRO A 556 -4.83 -1.69 12.86
C PRO A 556 -4.87 -2.60 11.62
N GLU A 557 -5.13 -3.89 11.82
CA GLU A 557 -5.22 -4.86 10.72
C GLU A 557 -6.43 -4.66 9.81
N ASP A 558 -7.48 -3.94 10.23
CA ASP A 558 -8.63 -3.66 9.37
C ASP A 558 -8.25 -2.79 8.18
N PHE A 559 -7.45 -1.74 8.43
CA PHE A 559 -6.93 -0.85 7.39
C PHE A 559 -6.00 -1.59 6.42
N LEU A 560 -5.23 -2.56 6.93
CA LEU A 560 -4.34 -3.37 6.10
C LEU A 560 -5.11 -4.24 5.10
N ILE A 561 -6.24 -4.84 5.50
CA ILE A 561 -7.03 -5.71 4.61
C ILE A 561 -8.16 -4.98 3.89
N HIS A 562 -8.44 -3.71 4.21
CA HIS A 562 -9.44 -2.90 3.52
C HIS A 562 -9.11 -2.77 2.02
N GLY A 563 -10.13 -2.90 1.17
CA GLY A 563 -10.03 -2.78 -0.28
C GLY A 563 -9.57 -4.05 -1.03
N LEU A 564 -9.29 -5.14 -0.30
CA LEU A 564 -9.12 -6.47 -0.90
C LEU A 564 -10.46 -7.00 -1.42
N SER A 565 -10.44 -7.70 -2.55
CA SER A 565 -11.64 -8.23 -3.21
C SER A 565 -12.54 -9.03 -2.26
N TRP A 566 -11.95 -9.90 -1.43
CA TRP A 566 -12.68 -10.70 -0.45
C TRP A 566 -13.13 -9.93 0.80
N SER A 567 -12.38 -8.89 1.22
CA SER A 567 -12.65 -8.21 2.51
C SER A 567 -13.88 -7.30 2.47
N ARG A 568 -14.36 -6.95 1.27
CA ARG A 568 -15.66 -6.28 1.07
C ARG A 568 -16.84 -7.06 1.65
N LEU A 569 -16.75 -8.39 1.69
CA LEU A 569 -17.79 -9.23 2.30
C LEU A 569 -17.72 -9.23 3.82
N TYR A 570 -16.61 -8.78 4.43
CA TYR A 570 -16.42 -8.78 5.87
C TYR A 570 -17.14 -7.60 6.53
N TYR A 571 -16.80 -6.38 6.13
CA TYR A 571 -17.23 -5.17 6.82
C TYR A 571 -18.70 -4.79 6.55
N PRO A 572 -19.39 -4.15 7.51
CA PRO A 572 -20.66 -3.50 7.27
C PRO A 572 -20.49 -2.17 6.52
N SER A 573 -21.55 -1.69 5.87
CA SER A 573 -21.55 -0.38 5.20
C SER A 573 -21.26 0.74 6.20
N GLY A 574 -20.41 1.70 5.83
CA GLY A 574 -20.03 2.82 6.70
C GLY A 574 -19.11 2.44 7.88
N PHE A 575 -18.49 1.26 7.88
CA PHE A 575 -17.54 0.90 8.95
C PHE A 575 -16.32 1.83 8.99
N PHE A 576 -15.87 2.30 7.83
CA PHE A 576 -14.74 3.21 7.66
C PHE A 576 -15.16 4.67 7.44
N SER A 577 -16.37 5.07 7.84
CA SER A 577 -16.84 6.46 7.63
C SER A 577 -16.18 7.48 8.57
N GLU A 578 -15.78 7.04 9.77
CA GLU A 578 -15.04 7.84 10.75
C GLU A 578 -13.77 7.06 11.09
N MET A 579 -12.61 7.58 10.68
CA MET A 579 -11.32 6.92 10.84
C MET A 579 -10.40 7.78 11.71
N ALA A 580 -9.56 7.14 12.51
CA ALA A 580 -8.46 7.79 13.21
C ALA A 580 -7.40 8.29 12.22
N GLU A 581 -6.59 9.26 12.64
CA GLU A 581 -5.38 9.61 11.90
C GLU A 581 -4.38 8.45 11.86
N ASP A 582 -3.51 8.43 10.84
CA ASP A 582 -2.58 7.32 10.58
C ASP A 582 -1.65 7.02 11.77
N ASP A 583 -1.11 8.06 12.39
CA ASP A 583 -0.22 7.92 13.53
C ASP A 583 -0.94 7.32 14.75
N GLU A 584 -2.21 7.68 14.96
CA GLU A 584 -3.02 7.21 16.09
C GLU A 584 -3.44 5.74 15.95
N ARG A 585 -3.82 5.30 14.74
CA ARG A 585 -4.24 3.92 14.50
C ARG A 585 -3.10 2.90 14.53
N SER A 586 -1.85 3.34 14.38
CA SER A 586 -0.68 2.47 14.51
C SER A 586 -0.38 2.09 15.98
N ILE A 587 -1.03 2.77 16.94
CA ILE A 587 -0.80 2.58 18.38
C ILE A 587 -1.57 1.37 18.91
N GLU A 588 -0.83 0.28 19.17
CA GLU A 588 -1.35 -0.91 19.85
C GLU A 588 -1.48 -0.72 21.36
N LEU A 589 -2.54 -0.01 21.80
CA LEU A 589 -2.89 0.10 23.21
C LEU A 589 -3.31 -1.28 23.78
N PRO A 590 -3.02 -1.58 25.07
CA PRO A 590 -3.46 -2.83 25.69
C PRO A 590 -4.97 -3.08 25.61
N SER A 591 -5.79 -2.02 25.50
CA SER A 591 -7.24 -2.11 25.32
C SER A 591 -7.66 -2.73 24.00
N VAL A 592 -6.86 -2.61 22.93
CA VAL A 592 -7.15 -3.12 21.57
C VAL A 592 -7.31 -4.65 21.54
N ILE A 593 -6.72 -5.34 22.52
CA ILE A 593 -6.85 -6.80 22.61
C ILE A 593 -8.30 -7.27 22.82
N VAL A 594 -9.12 -6.48 23.51
CA VAL A 594 -10.51 -6.83 23.85
C VAL A 594 -11.39 -6.90 22.59
N PRO A 595 -11.54 -5.81 21.79
CA PRO A 595 -12.30 -5.87 20.54
C PRO A 595 -11.75 -6.90 19.57
N ARG A 596 -10.42 -7.08 19.51
CA ARG A 596 -9.80 -8.08 18.64
C ARG A 596 -10.16 -9.51 19.03
N THR A 597 -10.12 -9.83 20.33
CA THR A 597 -10.52 -11.14 20.86
C THR A 597 -11.99 -11.41 20.58
N ARG A 598 -12.84 -10.40 20.83
CA ARG A 598 -14.28 -10.44 20.56
C ARG A 598 -14.57 -10.71 19.07
N ARG A 599 -13.87 -10.05 18.14
CA ARG A 599 -14.02 -10.30 16.70
C ARG A 599 -13.59 -11.69 16.27
N CYS A 600 -12.49 -12.21 16.83
CA CYS A 600 -12.06 -13.59 16.56
C CYS A 600 -13.14 -14.60 16.99
N LEU A 601 -13.66 -14.46 18.21
CA LEU A 601 -14.72 -15.34 18.72
C LEU A 601 -16.02 -15.21 17.92
N TRP A 602 -16.40 -13.97 17.57
CA TRP A 602 -17.58 -13.70 16.75
C TRP A 602 -17.47 -14.33 15.36
N LEU A 603 -16.32 -14.18 14.68
CA LEU A 603 -16.05 -14.84 13.40
C LEU A 603 -16.09 -16.37 13.54
N GLY A 604 -15.52 -16.91 14.62
CA GLY A 604 -15.63 -18.33 14.96
C GLY A 604 -17.09 -18.79 15.03
N MET A 605 -17.94 -18.05 15.74
CA MET A 605 -19.38 -18.33 15.81
C MET A 605 -20.09 -18.18 14.46
N LYS A 606 -19.69 -17.22 13.61
CA LYS A 606 -20.23 -17.12 12.25
C LYS A 606 -19.87 -18.34 11.41
N ILE A 607 -18.64 -18.82 11.47
CA ILE A 607 -18.21 -20.03 10.76
C ILE A 607 -18.97 -21.26 11.28
N VAL A 608 -19.21 -21.37 12.59
CA VAL A 608 -20.03 -22.43 13.19
C VAL A 608 -21.46 -22.47 12.60
N LYS A 609 -22.04 -21.35 12.17
CA LYS A 609 -23.40 -21.33 11.58
C LYS A 609 -23.51 -22.10 10.27
N PHE A 610 -22.40 -22.32 9.55
CA PHE A 610 -22.42 -23.22 8.39
C PHE A 610 -22.60 -24.69 8.77
N ASN A 611 -22.37 -25.05 10.04
CA ASN A 611 -22.46 -26.42 10.57
C ASN A 611 -21.67 -27.44 9.72
N CYS A 612 -20.51 -27.00 9.22
CA CYS A 612 -19.70 -27.74 8.26
C CYS A 612 -18.35 -28.11 8.85
N TRP A 613 -17.52 -27.12 9.20
CA TRP A 613 -16.14 -27.35 9.67
C TRP A 613 -15.98 -27.28 11.19
N LEU A 614 -16.77 -26.43 11.84
CA LEU A 614 -16.72 -26.18 13.28
C LEU A 614 -18.11 -26.30 13.89
N ILE A 615 -18.15 -26.74 15.14
CA ILE A 615 -19.31 -26.68 16.02
C ILE A 615 -18.93 -26.00 17.33
N TYR A 616 -19.91 -25.39 17.99
CA TYR A 616 -19.75 -24.86 19.33
C TYR A 616 -20.56 -25.70 20.32
N ASP A 617 -19.87 -26.37 21.23
CA ASP A 617 -20.46 -27.11 22.33
C ASP A 617 -20.85 -26.14 23.44
N THR A 618 -22.14 -25.83 23.52
CA THR A 618 -22.71 -24.92 24.52
C THR A 618 -22.59 -25.46 25.95
N GLY A 619 -22.58 -26.79 26.13
CA GLY A 619 -22.47 -27.43 27.45
C GLY A 619 -21.08 -27.27 28.05
N ASN A 620 -20.04 -27.43 27.23
CA ASN A 620 -18.64 -27.28 27.63
C ASN A 620 -18.04 -25.91 27.31
N ARG A 621 -18.83 -24.99 26.71
CA ARG A 621 -18.41 -23.66 26.25
C ARG A 621 -17.14 -23.69 25.39
N ARG A 622 -17.11 -24.57 24.38
CA ARG A 622 -15.92 -24.76 23.55
C ARG A 622 -16.24 -24.99 22.08
N PHE A 623 -15.35 -24.51 21.21
CA PHE A 623 -15.28 -24.87 19.81
C PHE A 623 -14.68 -26.28 19.65
N CYS A 624 -15.24 -27.04 18.72
CA CYS A 624 -14.74 -28.34 18.28
C CYS A 624 -14.75 -28.41 16.74
N ALA A 625 -13.78 -29.11 16.16
CA ALA A 625 -13.84 -29.50 14.77
C ALA A 625 -14.92 -30.57 14.55
N THR A 626 -15.58 -30.56 13.40
CA THR A 626 -16.56 -31.58 13.02
C THR A 626 -15.86 -32.84 12.52
N GLN A 627 -16.60 -33.96 12.45
CA GLN A 627 -16.13 -35.16 11.75
C GLN A 627 -15.72 -34.87 10.30
N PHE A 628 -16.48 -34.01 9.61
CA PHE A 628 -16.16 -33.56 8.27
C PHE A 628 -14.81 -32.82 8.19
N ALA A 629 -14.50 -31.95 9.15
CA ALA A 629 -13.20 -31.30 9.22
C ALA A 629 -12.05 -32.28 9.47
N HIS A 630 -12.27 -33.34 10.25
CA HIS A 630 -11.26 -34.40 10.43
C HIS A 630 -11.04 -35.23 9.15
N GLU A 631 -12.09 -35.51 8.38
CA GLU A 631 -11.97 -36.17 7.07
C GLU A 631 -11.19 -35.29 6.07
N LEU A 632 -11.45 -33.99 6.07
CA LEU A 632 -10.71 -33.00 5.30
C LEU A 632 -9.23 -32.95 5.70
N ALA A 633 -8.92 -32.96 7.00
CA ALA A 633 -7.55 -33.01 7.48
C ALA A 633 -6.83 -34.31 7.04
N ALA A 634 -7.54 -35.45 7.07
CA ALA A 634 -7.00 -36.71 6.56
C ALA A 634 -6.72 -36.65 5.05
N LEU A 635 -7.60 -36.01 4.27
CA LEU A 635 -7.40 -35.75 2.84
C LEU A 635 -6.16 -34.87 2.60
N SER A 636 -6.00 -33.76 3.34
CA SER A 636 -4.80 -32.92 3.21
C SER A 636 -3.52 -33.65 3.59
N GLY A 637 -3.57 -34.48 4.64
CA GLY A 637 -2.45 -35.33 5.06
C GLY A 637 -1.95 -36.30 3.97
N GLN A 638 -2.86 -36.85 3.15
CA GLN A 638 -2.48 -37.72 2.01
C GLN A 638 -1.69 -36.96 0.93
N HIS A 639 -1.85 -35.64 0.86
CA HIS A 639 -1.21 -34.74 -0.10
C HIS A 639 -0.25 -33.75 0.58
N GLN A 640 0.27 -34.10 1.75
CA GLN A 640 1.18 -33.24 2.51
C GLN A 640 2.58 -33.23 1.88
N ILE A 641 3.05 -32.05 1.50
CA ILE A 641 4.38 -31.84 0.87
C ILE A 641 5.29 -30.89 1.68
N LEU A 642 4.74 -30.24 2.71
CA LEU A 642 5.47 -29.34 3.62
C LEU A 642 5.49 -29.94 5.02
N ARG A 643 6.58 -29.71 5.75
CA ARG A 643 6.86 -30.25 7.09
C ARG A 643 6.65 -31.77 7.17
N GLN A 644 7.03 -32.51 6.12
CA GLN A 644 7.05 -33.97 6.18
C GLN A 644 8.03 -34.39 7.29
N THR A 645 7.55 -35.17 8.26
CA THR A 645 8.45 -35.87 9.18
C THR A 645 9.28 -36.87 8.37
N PRO A 646 10.61 -36.93 8.52
CA PRO A 646 11.38 -37.97 7.85
C PRO A 646 10.85 -39.34 8.29
N ASP A 647 10.41 -40.13 7.33
CA ASP A 647 10.00 -41.51 7.54
C ASP A 647 11.20 -42.31 8.09
N PHE A 648 11.20 -42.55 9.40
CA PHE A 648 12.11 -43.51 10.04
C PHE A 648 11.66 -44.97 9.79
N THR A 649 11.10 -45.26 8.62
CA THR A 649 10.68 -46.62 8.21
C THR A 649 11.71 -47.32 7.33
N GLY A 650 12.86 -46.69 7.05
CA GLY A 650 13.92 -47.27 6.20
C GLY A 650 15.22 -47.71 6.89
N VAL A 651 15.42 -47.47 8.19
CA VAL A 651 16.72 -47.72 8.86
C VAL A 651 16.70 -48.90 9.84
N THR A 652 15.54 -49.53 10.07
CA THR A 652 15.44 -50.69 10.98
C THR A 652 15.69 -52.05 10.31
N SER A 653 15.81 -52.16 8.99
CA SER A 653 16.08 -53.45 8.34
C SER A 653 17.57 -53.76 8.11
N THR A 654 18.46 -52.76 8.09
CA THR A 654 19.89 -52.98 7.85
C THR A 654 20.72 -53.16 9.11
N ILE A 655 20.27 -52.65 10.27
CA ILE A 655 20.99 -52.83 11.55
C ILE A 655 20.61 -54.16 12.24
N ALA A 656 19.42 -54.70 11.98
CA ALA A 656 19.00 -56.00 12.50
C ALA A 656 19.77 -57.17 11.85
N ASP A 657 20.15 -57.05 10.56
CA ASP A 657 20.87 -58.10 9.84
C ASP A 657 22.39 -58.12 10.13
N GLU A 658 22.99 -56.99 10.54
CA GLU A 658 24.40 -56.97 10.99
C GLU A 658 24.57 -57.49 12.42
N TYR A 659 23.58 -57.32 13.31
CA TYR A 659 23.61 -57.89 14.66
C TYR A 659 23.36 -59.42 14.70
N LEU A 660 22.62 -59.97 13.74
CA LEU A 660 22.41 -61.42 13.62
C LEU A 660 23.57 -62.18 12.94
N LYS A 661 24.45 -61.49 12.20
CA LYS A 661 25.69 -62.09 11.65
C LYS A 661 26.89 -62.02 12.62
N SER A 662 26.93 -61.03 13.50
CA SER A 662 27.97 -60.90 14.55
C SER A 662 27.79 -61.93 15.69
N SER A 663 26.56 -62.32 16.02
CA SER A 663 26.26 -63.27 17.12
C SER A 663 26.48 -64.76 16.78
N ARG A 664 26.76 -65.11 15.53
CA ARG A 664 27.10 -66.50 15.12
C ARG A 664 28.61 -66.77 15.00
N SER A 665 29.47 -65.77 15.23
CA SER A 665 30.93 -65.93 15.10
C SER A 665 31.70 -65.97 16.42
N THR A 666 31.02 -65.90 17.56
CA THR A 666 31.64 -65.85 18.92
C THR A 666 31.39 -67.08 19.79
N SER A 667 30.82 -68.16 19.24
CA SER A 667 30.62 -69.44 19.97
C SER A 667 31.79 -70.44 19.82
N ALA A 668 32.91 -70.05 19.22
CA ALA A 668 34.07 -70.93 19.08
C ALA A 668 35.35 -70.15 19.40
N LEU A 669 35.62 -69.93 20.68
CA LEU A 669 36.95 -69.65 21.27
C LEU A 669 36.81 -69.47 22.79
N PHE A 670 36.40 -70.54 23.48
CA PHE A 670 36.78 -70.81 24.88
C PHE A 670 36.77 -72.34 25.08
N THR A 671 37.89 -72.95 24.70
CA THR A 671 38.50 -74.12 25.37
C THR A 671 39.98 -73.83 25.48
#